data_AF-A0A8X6YED8-F1
#
_entry.id   AF-A0A8X6YED8-F1
#
_cell.length_a   1.000
_cell.length_b   1.000
_cell.length_c   1.000
_cell.angle_alpha   90.00
_cell.angle_beta   90.00
_cell.angle_gamma   90.00
#
_symmetry.space_group_name_H-M   'P 1'
#
loop_
_entity.id
_entity.type
_entity.pdbx_description
1 polymer ?
#
loop_
_entity_poly.entity_id
_entity_poly.type
_entity_poly.pdbx_seq_one_letter_code
_entity_poly.pdbx_strand_id
1 'polypeptide(L)'
;MVCLQCTATGERVCLAAEGFGNRHCFLENIADKNTPPEMSSCVFVIEQALSVRALQEMVTAMSSESGKSTQSGHRTLLYGHAVLLRHQNSNMYLACLSTSSSNDKLAFDVGLQEHSQGEACWWTIHPASKQRSEGEKVRVGDDLILVSVATERYLHTAREGTETIVNASFHLTHWSVAPFGTGSSRVKSVGYVFGGEVLRFFHGGDECLTIPPTWSDAPGQNIVVYEGGAVLNQARSLWRLELIRTKWAGGFINWGYPLRVRHITTGRYLAYNENREVYLVNKNQAPVAATAFGLRQTKDDKKIVLDEKEEEVLGAPLIKYGDTTVFLQHQETGLWLSYRTYETKKRGVGKVEEKQAIMSEEGKMDDGLEFSRSQEEESRTARVIRKCSFLFNRFITGLDSLQKQQGDVVQFTAADLEEVIHCLEDLIAYFEQPEDDIEHEEKQNKLKALRNRQDLFQEEGILNLILETIDKINMISSTGFLAAYSGEESQLWDSISGYLYQLLAAVIKGNHTNCAQFAQANRLDWLFSRLGSQQAAEGTGMLDVLHCVLIDSPEALNMMKEDHIKVIISLLEKHGRDPKVLDVLCSLCVGNGVAVRSSQNNICDNLLPSRSLLLQTKLVDHVARCNKVRPIDTTPFIQKGDVIGCILDLNVPLMTFTVNGIRIKGAFRNFNTDGMFYPVISFSAKLSCRFIMGGDHGRLRYGPPDGHSPLVESLQPKQILSVDPCFEFGELSKGVISGPSLELDDTAFVPAPVETTGIILPSYVENVHDKLSENIHEVWAMNKIAAGWSYGEIRDDVRKKHPCLTSFARLPMAERRYDTTLALQTLKTIVSLGYHITVDKPPARIRSIKLPNDPFLQPNGYKPAPLDLHAITLTSKMEELVELLAENTHNVYAKERIQQGWTYGLSEDSVLRRSPHLVPYKNVDDAIKKANRDTASETVRTLLTYGYILDPPSTEALEGAVGKKDQVKYDQRSYRAESTYAVTTGKWYFEFEILTPGPIKVGWATLSFIPSVELGGDEHSWAYDGHLGCKKHAGGTEGYGKQWAVGDVVGCLLDLHDRTI
;
A
#
# COMPACT_ATOMS: atom_id res chain seq x y z
N MET A 1 8.68 47.78 -13.27
CA MET A 1 8.76 47.46 -11.83
C MET A 1 7.97 48.54 -11.12
N VAL A 2 6.96 48.14 -10.35
CA VAL A 2 5.99 49.03 -9.72
C VAL A 2 5.73 48.57 -8.29
N CYS A 3 5.28 49.50 -7.46
CA CYS A 3 4.83 49.26 -6.09
C CYS A 3 3.37 49.71 -5.97
N LEU A 4 2.54 48.91 -5.30
CA LEU A 4 1.13 49.22 -5.05
C LEU A 4 1.00 49.90 -3.69
N GLN A 5 0.61 51.17 -3.68
CA GLN A 5 0.50 52.00 -2.47
C GLN A 5 -0.96 52.26 -2.11
N CYS A 6 -1.24 52.36 -0.82
CA CYS A 6 -2.58 52.62 -0.29
C CYS A 6 -2.50 53.49 0.97
N THR A 7 -3.57 54.21 1.29
CA THR A 7 -3.72 55.00 2.52
C THR A 7 -4.95 54.62 3.35
N ALA A 8 -5.63 53.52 3.00
CA ALA A 8 -6.90 53.11 3.61
C ALA A 8 -6.76 52.72 5.10
N THR A 9 -5.57 52.34 5.55
CA THR A 9 -5.29 51.96 6.95
C THR A 9 -5.01 53.16 7.87
N GLY A 10 -5.08 54.40 7.34
CA GLY A 10 -4.75 55.65 8.05
C GLY A 10 -3.30 56.10 7.89
N GLU A 11 -2.43 55.23 7.37
CA GLU A 11 -1.03 55.53 7.07
C GLU A 11 -0.71 55.14 5.62
N ARG A 12 0.34 55.73 5.04
CA ARG A 12 0.78 55.37 3.68
C ARG A 12 1.54 54.04 3.73
N VAL A 13 0.94 53.00 3.15
CA VAL A 13 1.46 51.63 3.12
C VAL A 13 1.69 51.15 1.69
N CYS A 14 2.51 50.12 1.53
CA CYS A 14 2.76 49.43 0.28
C CYS A 14 2.43 47.94 0.41
N LEU A 15 1.83 47.35 -0.63
CA LEU A 15 1.65 45.90 -0.70
C LEU A 15 3.02 45.22 -0.79
N ALA A 16 3.24 44.23 0.07
CA ALA A 16 4.47 43.48 0.16
C ALA A 16 4.19 41.97 0.28
N ALA A 17 5.15 41.16 -0.15
CA ALA A 17 5.12 39.72 0.06
C ALA A 17 6.54 39.18 0.23
N GLU A 18 6.69 38.10 1.00
CA GLU A 18 7.99 37.44 1.15
C GLU A 18 8.19 36.38 0.06
N GLY A 19 7.15 35.57 -0.17
CA GLY A 19 7.17 34.39 -1.04
C GLY A 19 7.72 33.19 -0.30
N PHE A 20 9.04 33.12 -0.13
CA PHE A 20 9.73 32.01 0.51
C PHE A 20 9.31 31.85 1.99
N GLY A 21 8.75 30.69 2.35
CA GLY A 21 8.20 30.36 3.66
C GLY A 21 6.92 31.10 4.06
N ASN A 22 6.48 32.11 3.29
CA ASN A 22 5.22 32.81 3.52
C ASN A 22 4.62 33.32 2.20
N ARG A 23 3.53 32.67 1.79
CA ARG A 23 2.80 32.99 0.55
C ARG A 23 1.82 34.15 0.70
N HIS A 24 1.45 34.57 1.90
CA HIS A 24 0.49 35.65 2.10
C HIS A 24 1.11 37.03 1.88
N CYS A 25 0.30 37.96 1.39
CA CYS A 25 0.69 39.36 1.29
C CYS A 25 0.47 40.11 2.61
N PHE A 26 1.31 41.08 2.89
CA PHE A 26 1.21 41.98 4.05
C PHE A 26 1.45 43.44 3.61
N LEU A 27 1.31 44.37 4.54
CA LEU A 27 1.50 45.79 4.30
C LEU A 27 2.79 46.30 4.92
N GLU A 28 3.63 46.92 4.10
CA GLU A 28 4.85 47.59 4.55
C GLU A 28 4.57 49.09 4.74
N ASN A 29 4.89 49.63 5.91
CA ASN A 29 4.73 51.05 6.19
C ASN A 29 5.82 51.86 5.48
N ILE A 30 5.42 52.86 4.70
CA ILE A 30 6.32 53.75 3.95
C ILE A 30 6.11 55.24 4.32
N ALA A 31 5.38 55.52 5.39
CA ALA A 31 5.11 56.87 5.87
C ALA A 31 6.25 57.43 6.72
N ASP A 32 6.81 56.61 7.63
CA ASP A 32 7.92 57.02 8.49
C ASP A 32 9.25 56.99 7.72
N LYS A 33 9.96 58.13 7.70
CA LYS A 33 11.29 58.22 7.09
C LYS A 33 12.39 57.64 7.99
N ASN A 34 12.19 57.66 9.31
CA ASN A 34 13.17 57.21 10.28
C ASN A 34 13.24 55.69 10.39
N THR A 35 12.17 55.00 10.03
CA THR A 35 12.15 53.54 9.91
C THR A 35 12.28 53.16 8.43
N PRO A 36 13.42 52.61 7.96
CA PRO A 36 13.59 52.24 6.55
C PRO A 36 12.57 51.17 6.11
N PRO A 37 11.76 51.43 5.07
CA PRO A 37 10.87 50.40 4.54
C PRO A 37 11.63 49.32 3.78
N GLU A 38 11.20 48.07 3.89
CA GLU A 38 11.77 46.94 3.13
C GLU A 38 11.25 46.95 1.67
N MET A 39 11.65 47.96 0.90
CA MET A 39 11.13 48.19 -0.45
C MET A 39 11.30 46.99 -1.38
N SER A 40 12.30 46.12 -1.15
CA SER A 40 12.52 44.94 -1.99
C SER A 40 11.35 43.95 -1.99
N SER A 41 10.62 43.77 -0.87
CA SER A 41 9.44 42.89 -0.81
C SER A 41 8.19 43.52 -1.43
N CYS A 42 8.25 44.82 -1.75
CA CYS A 42 7.14 45.61 -2.27
C CYS A 42 7.12 45.71 -3.80
N VAL A 43 8.11 45.13 -4.50
CA VAL A 43 8.29 45.35 -5.94
C VAL A 43 7.62 44.25 -6.76
N PHE A 44 6.70 44.68 -7.61
CA PHE A 44 6.04 43.84 -8.60
C PHE A 44 6.48 44.21 -10.03
N VAL A 45 6.55 43.21 -10.89
CA VAL A 45 6.81 43.32 -12.32
C VAL A 45 5.51 43.05 -13.05
N ILE A 46 5.06 44.00 -13.86
CA ILE A 46 3.96 43.78 -14.80
C ILE A 46 4.52 42.93 -15.94
N GLU A 47 4.21 41.64 -15.92
CA GLU A 47 4.74 40.68 -16.88
C GLU A 47 3.91 40.64 -18.16
N GLN A 48 2.59 40.67 -17.99
CA GLN A 48 1.66 40.66 -19.11
C GLN A 48 0.47 41.58 -18.83
N ALA A 49 -0.05 42.18 -19.90
CA ALA A 49 -1.28 42.95 -19.88
C ALA A 49 -2.09 42.61 -21.15
N LEU A 50 -3.30 42.09 -20.96
CA LEU A 50 -4.17 41.61 -22.02
C LEU A 50 -5.57 42.21 -21.88
N SER A 51 -6.29 42.34 -22.99
CA SER A 51 -7.75 42.53 -22.91
C SER A 51 -8.40 41.26 -22.36
N VAL A 52 -9.51 41.40 -21.62
CA VAL A 52 -10.24 40.26 -21.03
C VAL A 52 -10.58 39.16 -22.04
N ARG A 53 -10.94 39.51 -23.28
CA ARG A 53 -11.22 38.53 -24.35
C ARG A 53 -9.99 37.70 -24.74
N ALA A 54 -8.85 38.37 -24.93
CA ALA A 54 -7.59 37.70 -25.23
C ALA A 54 -7.11 36.81 -24.08
N LEU A 55 -7.41 37.19 -22.82
CA LEU A 55 -7.16 36.34 -21.66
C LEU A 55 -8.02 35.06 -21.70
N GLN A 56 -9.32 35.19 -21.97
CA GLN A 56 -10.22 34.02 -22.10
C GLN A 56 -9.77 33.07 -23.22
N GLU A 57 -9.37 33.60 -24.37
CA GLU A 57 -8.81 32.79 -25.46
C GLU A 57 -7.52 32.07 -25.03
N MET A 58 -6.64 32.75 -24.30
CA MET A 58 -5.38 32.17 -23.81
C MET A 58 -5.62 31.06 -22.77
N VAL A 59 -6.50 31.29 -21.79
CA VAL A 59 -6.85 30.30 -20.76
C VAL A 59 -7.51 29.09 -21.39
N THR A 60 -8.40 29.29 -22.37
CA THR A 60 -9.04 28.19 -23.10
C THR A 60 -8.01 27.41 -23.93
N ALA A 61 -7.07 28.09 -24.60
CA ALA A 61 -6.02 27.44 -25.39
C ALA A 61 -4.99 26.69 -24.52
N MET A 62 -4.73 27.13 -23.28
CA MET A 62 -3.83 26.44 -22.34
C MET A 62 -4.36 25.08 -21.87
N SER A 63 -5.66 24.78 -22.05
CA SER A 63 -6.21 23.44 -21.82
C SER A 63 -5.82 22.41 -22.90
N SER A 64 -5.22 22.87 -24.01
CA SER A 64 -4.62 22.03 -25.04
C SER A 64 -3.10 22.26 -25.06
N GLU A 65 -2.31 21.21 -24.85
CA GLU A 65 -0.84 21.26 -24.81
C GLU A 65 -0.26 21.72 -26.17
N SER A 66 -0.13 23.02 -26.39
CA SER A 66 0.86 23.67 -27.28
C SER A 66 0.52 25.16 -27.43
N GLY A 67 1.22 26.02 -26.69
CA GLY A 67 0.96 27.45 -26.83
C GLY A 67 1.91 28.38 -26.09
N LYS A 68 3.21 28.34 -26.39
CA LYS A 68 4.07 29.52 -26.13
C LYS A 68 3.60 30.64 -27.06
N SER A 69 2.65 31.45 -26.61
CA SER A 69 2.22 32.64 -27.35
C SER A 69 3.37 33.65 -27.39
N THR A 70 3.76 34.03 -28.61
CA THR A 70 4.75 35.07 -28.89
C THR A 70 4.34 36.41 -28.27
N GLN A 71 5.03 36.82 -27.20
CA GLN A 71 4.85 38.14 -26.58
C GLN A 71 5.49 39.24 -27.44
N SER A 72 4.71 40.30 -27.74
CA SER A 72 5.23 41.49 -28.43
C SER A 72 5.49 42.64 -27.45
N GLY A 73 6.75 43.01 -27.26
CA GLY A 73 7.24 44.34 -26.85
C GLY A 73 6.65 45.03 -25.59
N HIS A 74 7.12 46.25 -25.32
CA HIS A 74 6.59 47.11 -24.25
C HIS A 74 5.21 47.67 -24.64
N ARG A 75 4.14 47.02 -24.17
CA ARG A 75 2.75 47.48 -24.38
C ARG A 75 2.35 48.56 -23.37
N THR A 76 1.45 49.45 -23.76
CA THR A 76 0.88 50.46 -22.87
C THR A 76 -0.27 49.85 -22.07
N LEU A 77 -0.30 50.12 -20.77
CA LEU A 77 -1.38 49.67 -19.89
C LEU A 77 -2.63 50.55 -20.06
N LEU A 78 -3.79 49.92 -20.27
CA LEU A 78 -5.08 50.58 -20.43
C LEU A 78 -6.02 50.15 -19.30
N TYR A 79 -6.93 51.04 -18.90
CA TYR A 79 -8.06 50.66 -18.06
C TYR A 79 -8.92 49.59 -18.77
N GLY A 80 -9.29 48.54 -18.05
CA GLY A 80 -10.05 47.38 -18.54
C GLY A 80 -9.20 46.20 -18.99
N HIS A 81 -7.88 46.36 -19.00
CA HIS A 81 -6.97 45.22 -19.20
C HIS A 81 -6.85 44.38 -17.93
N ALA A 82 -6.69 43.08 -18.13
CA ALA A 82 -6.22 42.15 -17.11
C ALA A 82 -4.68 42.18 -17.09
N VAL A 83 -4.10 42.30 -15.90
CA VAL A 83 -2.66 42.29 -15.67
C VAL A 83 -2.23 41.07 -14.87
N LEU A 84 -1.04 40.60 -15.22
CA LEU A 84 -0.31 39.58 -14.49
C LEU A 84 0.85 40.24 -13.75
N LEU A 85 0.80 40.19 -12.42
CA LEU A 85 1.79 40.79 -11.53
C LEU A 85 2.70 39.70 -10.96
N ARG A 86 4.00 39.78 -11.26
CA ARG A 86 5.02 38.89 -10.71
C ARG A 86 5.82 39.60 -9.64
N HIS A 87 5.93 39.01 -8.46
CA HIS A 87 6.77 39.51 -7.38
C HIS A 87 8.26 39.38 -7.77
N GLN A 88 9.01 40.47 -7.69
CA GLN A 88 10.38 40.53 -8.24
C GLN A 88 11.33 39.53 -7.58
N ASN A 89 11.21 39.32 -6.27
CA ASN A 89 12.24 38.56 -5.55
C ASN A 89 11.95 37.06 -5.47
N SER A 90 10.69 36.65 -5.38
CA SER A 90 10.33 35.23 -5.33
C SER A 90 10.06 34.64 -6.72
N ASN A 91 9.92 35.48 -7.74
CA ASN A 91 9.47 35.12 -9.09
C ASN A 91 8.08 34.45 -9.13
N MET A 92 7.29 34.55 -8.06
CA MET A 92 5.92 34.06 -7.98
C MET A 92 4.91 35.13 -8.41
N TYR A 93 3.71 34.72 -8.78
CA TYR A 93 2.63 35.57 -9.27
C TYR A 93 1.64 35.93 -8.16
N LEU A 94 1.18 37.18 -8.14
CA LEU A 94 0.15 37.64 -7.21
C LEU A 94 -1.20 37.03 -7.57
N ALA A 95 -1.79 36.28 -6.66
CA ALA A 95 -3.01 35.52 -6.87
C ALA A 95 -4.04 35.71 -5.75
N CYS A 96 -5.31 35.52 -6.10
CA CYS A 96 -6.38 35.30 -5.14
C CYS A 96 -6.36 33.82 -4.74
N LEU A 97 -6.06 33.54 -3.47
CA LEU A 97 -6.01 32.18 -2.93
C LEU A 97 -7.43 31.66 -2.66
N SER A 98 -7.56 30.34 -2.47
CA SER A 98 -8.84 29.71 -2.08
C SER A 98 -9.04 29.66 -0.57
N THR A 99 -8.05 30.06 0.21
CA THR A 99 -8.10 30.13 1.68
C THR A 99 -8.76 31.42 2.16
N SER A 100 -9.25 31.42 3.40
CA SER A 100 -9.83 32.60 4.04
C SER A 100 -9.36 32.67 5.49
N SER A 101 -8.51 33.63 5.80
CA SER A 101 -7.99 33.90 7.15
C SER A 101 -8.73 35.04 7.87
N SER A 102 -9.51 35.86 7.15
CA SER A 102 -10.19 37.02 7.74
C SER A 102 -11.53 36.67 8.41
N ASN A 103 -12.00 37.56 9.28
CA ASN A 103 -13.34 37.46 9.91
C ASN A 103 -14.49 37.49 8.89
N ASP A 104 -14.28 38.15 7.76
CA ASP A 104 -15.18 38.09 6.60
C ASP A 104 -15.07 36.72 5.93
N LYS A 105 -16.02 35.84 6.23
CA LYS A 105 -16.10 34.47 5.67
C LYS A 105 -16.24 34.43 4.15
N LEU A 106 -16.66 35.54 3.55
CA LEU A 106 -16.72 35.61 2.10
C LEU A 106 -15.34 35.92 1.56
N ALA A 107 -14.51 36.73 2.22
CA ALA A 107 -13.23 37.16 1.68
C ALA A 107 -12.27 35.98 1.41
N PHE A 108 -11.40 36.18 0.42
CA PHE A 108 -10.35 35.23 0.08
C PHE A 108 -8.98 35.85 0.38
N ASP A 109 -8.02 35.05 0.82
CA ASP A 109 -6.68 35.56 1.07
C ASP A 109 -5.98 35.95 -0.24
N VAL A 110 -5.15 36.99 -0.17
CA VAL A 110 -4.32 37.38 -1.31
C VAL A 110 -2.88 37.00 -1.02
N GLY A 111 -2.27 36.32 -1.98
CA GLY A 111 -0.94 35.74 -1.80
C GLY A 111 -0.20 35.53 -3.11
N LEU A 112 0.86 34.74 -3.04
CA LEU A 112 1.71 34.41 -4.16
C LEU A 112 1.56 32.93 -4.56
N GLN A 113 1.54 32.66 -5.87
CA GLN A 113 1.55 31.31 -6.46
C GLN A 113 2.73 31.16 -7.42
N GLU A 114 3.32 29.97 -7.48
CA GLU A 114 4.48 29.70 -8.35
C GLU A 114 4.13 29.69 -9.83
N HIS A 115 2.95 29.19 -10.17
CA HIS A 115 2.48 29.03 -11.54
C HIS A 115 1.46 30.11 -11.89
N SER A 116 1.54 30.66 -13.10
CA SER A 116 0.57 31.62 -13.63
C SER A 116 -0.63 30.95 -14.31
N GLN A 117 -0.90 29.67 -14.00
CA GLN A 117 -1.95 28.89 -14.67
C GLN A 117 -3.32 29.27 -14.14
N GLY A 118 -4.31 29.33 -15.05
CA GLY A 118 -5.68 29.67 -14.72
C GLY A 118 -5.92 31.17 -14.50
N GLU A 119 -7.09 31.48 -13.93
CA GLU A 119 -7.59 32.86 -13.80
C GLU A 119 -7.21 33.54 -12.47
N ALA A 120 -6.75 32.77 -11.48
CA ALA A 120 -6.51 33.26 -10.11
C ALA A 120 -5.39 34.31 -9.99
N CYS A 121 -4.42 34.29 -10.91
CA CYS A 121 -3.29 35.23 -10.94
C CYS A 121 -3.58 36.54 -11.70
N TRP A 122 -4.77 36.68 -12.28
CA TRP A 122 -5.12 37.80 -13.15
C TRP A 122 -5.98 38.83 -12.44
N TRP A 123 -5.63 40.11 -12.63
CA TRP A 123 -6.32 41.24 -12.01
C TRP A 123 -6.72 42.26 -13.08
N THR A 124 -8.00 42.62 -13.17
CA THR A 124 -8.45 43.72 -14.04
C THR A 124 -8.26 45.06 -13.36
N ILE A 125 -7.90 46.07 -14.17
CA ILE A 125 -7.65 47.43 -13.68
C ILE A 125 -8.81 48.34 -14.06
N HIS A 126 -9.45 48.94 -13.07
CA HIS A 126 -10.54 49.87 -13.25
C HIS A 126 -10.19 51.27 -12.72
N PRO A 127 -10.74 52.35 -13.31
CA PRO A 127 -10.50 53.71 -12.84
C PRO A 127 -11.21 53.96 -11.51
N ALA A 128 -10.52 54.59 -10.55
CA ALA A 128 -11.07 54.89 -9.23
C ALA A 128 -12.21 55.94 -9.25
N SER A 129 -12.26 56.80 -10.27
CA SER A 129 -13.26 57.86 -10.41
C SER A 129 -13.65 58.07 -11.87
N LYS A 130 -14.73 58.82 -12.10
CA LYS A 130 -15.20 59.20 -13.46
C LYS A 130 -14.26 60.14 -14.22
N GLN A 131 -13.11 60.52 -13.66
CA GLN A 131 -12.10 61.34 -14.32
C GLN A 131 -11.35 60.57 -15.43
N ARG A 132 -11.35 59.25 -15.36
CA ARG A 132 -10.77 58.33 -16.37
C ARG A 132 -11.85 57.37 -16.84
N SER A 133 -11.69 56.87 -18.06
CA SER A 133 -12.61 55.90 -18.67
C SER A 133 -11.87 54.63 -19.11
N GLU A 134 -12.62 53.53 -19.23
CA GLU A 134 -12.15 52.27 -19.81
C GLU A 134 -11.50 52.50 -21.19
N GLY A 135 -10.36 51.86 -21.44
CA GLY A 135 -9.56 52.04 -22.67
C GLY A 135 -8.60 53.24 -22.67
N GLU A 136 -8.64 54.13 -21.68
CA GLU A 136 -7.64 55.18 -21.51
C GLU A 136 -6.32 54.63 -20.96
N LYS A 137 -5.21 55.33 -21.23
CA LYS A 137 -3.87 54.97 -20.73
C LYS A 137 -3.75 55.26 -19.24
N VAL A 138 -3.33 54.26 -18.47
CA VAL A 138 -3.01 54.42 -17.04
C VAL A 138 -1.77 55.30 -16.90
N ARG A 139 -1.85 56.40 -16.14
CA ARG A 139 -0.73 57.31 -15.89
C ARG A 139 -0.07 57.01 -14.55
N VAL A 140 1.19 57.44 -14.41
CA VAL A 140 1.93 57.33 -13.16
C VAL A 140 1.22 58.14 -12.07
N GLY A 141 0.91 57.51 -10.94
CA GLY A 141 0.20 58.13 -9.82
C GLY A 141 -1.32 58.20 -9.97
N ASP A 142 -1.91 57.64 -11.03
CA ASP A 142 -3.37 57.46 -11.08
C ASP A 142 -3.80 56.46 -9.98
N ASP A 143 -4.98 56.70 -9.37
CA ASP A 143 -5.61 55.77 -8.44
C ASP A 143 -6.42 54.71 -9.21
N LEU A 144 -6.20 53.45 -8.84
CA LEU A 144 -6.73 52.27 -9.51
C LEU A 144 -7.55 51.43 -8.54
N ILE A 145 -8.45 50.64 -9.13
CA ILE A 145 -9.15 49.55 -8.47
C ILE A 145 -8.69 48.26 -9.15
N LEU A 146 -8.23 47.30 -8.37
CA LEU A 146 -7.83 45.97 -8.84
C LEU A 146 -8.92 44.97 -8.50
N VAL A 147 -9.40 44.23 -9.49
CA VAL A 147 -10.44 43.19 -9.34
C VAL A 147 -9.89 41.85 -9.80
N SER A 148 -10.02 40.82 -8.97
CA SER A 148 -9.64 39.45 -9.32
C SER A 148 -10.52 38.92 -10.46
N VAL A 149 -9.91 38.34 -11.49
CA VAL A 149 -10.66 37.72 -12.61
C VAL A 149 -11.41 36.47 -12.13
N ALA A 150 -10.77 35.63 -11.30
CA ALA A 150 -11.36 34.36 -10.88
C ALA A 150 -12.53 34.50 -9.89
N THR A 151 -12.49 35.53 -9.04
CA THR A 151 -13.43 35.67 -7.91
C THR A 151 -14.27 36.93 -7.95
N GLU A 152 -14.04 37.81 -8.94
CA GLU A 152 -14.73 39.09 -9.13
C GLU A 152 -14.72 40.01 -7.90
N ARG A 153 -13.67 39.90 -7.08
CA ARG A 153 -13.51 40.66 -5.82
C ARG A 153 -12.41 41.68 -5.90
N TYR A 154 -12.59 42.76 -5.14
CA TYR A 154 -11.62 43.84 -5.06
C TYR A 154 -10.42 43.42 -4.21
N LEU A 155 -9.22 43.81 -4.63
CA LEU A 155 -8.06 43.77 -3.75
C LEU A 155 -8.28 44.77 -2.61
N HIS A 156 -8.60 44.24 -1.44
CA HIS A 156 -9.02 45.00 -0.28
C HIS A 156 -7.94 44.99 0.80
N THR A 157 -7.86 46.11 1.52
CA THR A 157 -7.12 46.18 2.77
C THR A 157 -7.86 47.06 3.77
N ALA A 158 -7.83 46.62 5.03
CA ALA A 158 -8.40 47.31 6.17
C ALA A 158 -7.56 47.02 7.43
N ARG A 159 -7.80 47.82 8.47
CA ARG A 159 -7.26 47.61 9.81
C ARG A 159 -8.32 46.94 10.68
N GLU A 160 -8.10 45.67 11.03
CA GLU A 160 -8.96 44.92 11.95
C GLU A 160 -8.27 44.84 13.33
N GLY A 161 -8.67 45.70 14.26
CA GLY A 161 -8.03 45.77 15.58
C GLY A 161 -6.58 46.28 15.50
N THR A 162 -5.63 45.46 15.96
CA THR A 162 -4.19 45.77 15.93
C THR A 162 -3.51 45.35 14.63
N GLU A 163 -4.15 44.51 13.81
CA GLU A 163 -3.56 43.93 12.60
C GLU A 163 -4.12 44.57 11.32
N THR A 164 -3.29 44.61 10.29
CA THR A 164 -3.69 45.07 8.95
C THR A 164 -3.85 43.85 8.06
N ILE A 165 -5.02 43.70 7.45
CA ILE A 165 -5.34 42.57 6.58
C ILE A 165 -5.24 42.95 5.11
N VAL A 166 -4.88 41.99 4.28
CA VAL A 166 -4.92 42.08 2.82
C VAL A 166 -5.68 40.88 2.29
N ASN A 167 -6.85 41.11 1.69
CA ASN A 167 -7.72 40.06 1.20
C ASN A 167 -8.45 40.50 -0.08
N ALA A 168 -9.19 39.60 -0.69
CA ALA A 168 -10.07 39.85 -1.82
C ALA A 168 -11.53 39.82 -1.34
N SER A 169 -12.14 41.00 -1.18
CA SER A 169 -13.49 41.19 -0.63
C SER A 169 -14.36 42.07 -1.54
N PHE A 170 -15.62 42.27 -1.17
CA PHE A 170 -16.54 43.21 -1.83
C PHE A 170 -16.28 44.67 -1.46
N HIS A 171 -15.41 44.92 -0.47
CA HIS A 171 -15.01 46.26 -0.07
C HIS A 171 -13.94 46.83 -1.01
N LEU A 172 -14.21 48.03 -1.51
CA LEU A 172 -13.33 48.71 -2.45
C LEU A 172 -12.17 49.41 -1.73
N THR A 173 -10.97 49.30 -2.30
CA THR A 173 -9.77 50.01 -1.87
C THR A 173 -9.13 50.70 -3.07
N HIS A 174 -8.72 51.95 -2.90
CA HIS A 174 -7.96 52.69 -3.90
C HIS A 174 -6.47 52.38 -3.79
N TRP A 175 -5.88 51.91 -4.89
CA TRP A 175 -4.47 51.60 -5.00
C TRP A 175 -3.77 52.57 -5.97
N SER A 176 -2.70 53.21 -5.53
CA SER A 176 -1.86 54.05 -6.39
C SER A 176 -0.64 53.28 -6.87
N VAL A 177 -0.31 53.38 -8.16
CA VAL A 177 0.86 52.72 -8.74
C VAL A 177 2.06 53.66 -8.72
N ALA A 178 3.05 53.33 -7.88
CA ALA A 178 4.30 54.06 -7.79
C ALA A 178 5.40 53.38 -8.66
N PRO A 179 6.15 54.14 -9.48
CA PRO A 179 7.22 53.59 -10.28
C PRO A 179 8.44 53.32 -9.39
N PHE A 180 8.90 52.06 -9.38
CA PHE A 180 10.15 51.69 -8.68
C PHE A 180 11.36 51.82 -9.61
N GLY A 181 11.22 51.36 -10.86
CA GLY A 181 12.27 51.44 -11.88
C GLY A 181 11.83 50.83 -13.22
N THR A 182 12.67 50.97 -14.24
CA THR A 182 12.37 50.50 -15.60
C THR A 182 13.22 49.28 -15.99
N GLY A 183 12.56 48.20 -16.43
CA GLY A 183 13.25 46.98 -16.90
C GLY A 183 14.10 47.23 -18.14
N SER A 184 13.61 48.05 -19.09
CA SER A 184 14.37 48.39 -20.31
C SER A 184 15.71 49.08 -20.01
N SER A 185 15.76 49.97 -19.03
CA SER A 185 17.01 50.66 -18.67
C SER A 185 17.99 49.71 -18.00
N ARG A 186 17.52 48.77 -17.17
CA ARG A 186 18.39 47.75 -16.56
C ARG A 186 19.00 46.82 -17.60
N VAL A 187 18.25 46.44 -18.64
CA VAL A 187 18.76 45.59 -19.75
C VAL A 187 19.73 46.36 -20.65
N LYS A 188 19.52 47.66 -20.88
CA LYS A 188 20.40 48.48 -21.73
C LYS A 188 21.68 48.95 -21.03
N SER A 189 21.64 49.09 -19.70
CA SER A 189 22.72 49.69 -18.89
C SER A 189 23.27 48.69 -17.85
N VAL A 190 23.51 47.45 -18.26
CA VAL A 190 23.92 46.32 -17.39
C VAL A 190 25.19 46.60 -16.55
N GLY A 191 26.10 47.43 -17.06
CA GLY A 191 27.37 47.78 -16.39
C GLY A 191 27.27 48.88 -15.33
N TYR A 192 26.09 49.46 -15.11
CA TYR A 192 25.88 50.57 -14.16
C TYR A 192 25.13 50.12 -12.91
N VAL A 193 25.37 50.80 -11.80
CA VAL A 193 24.79 50.47 -10.49
C VAL A 193 23.40 51.10 -10.35
N PHE A 194 22.40 50.26 -10.06
CA PHE A 194 21.05 50.71 -9.72
C PHE A 194 20.76 50.59 -8.22
N GLY A 195 19.85 51.43 -7.73
CA GLY A 195 19.27 51.31 -6.41
C GLY A 195 18.55 49.96 -6.24
N GLY A 196 18.66 49.40 -5.04
CA GLY A 196 18.14 48.10 -4.66
C GLY A 196 18.97 46.90 -5.14
N GLU A 197 20.07 47.11 -5.87
CA GLU A 197 20.96 46.01 -6.28
C GLU A 197 21.86 45.55 -5.14
N VAL A 198 22.21 44.26 -5.17
CA VAL A 198 23.11 43.62 -4.22
C VAL A 198 24.51 43.52 -4.85
N LEU A 199 25.52 43.96 -4.10
CA LEU A 199 26.88 44.11 -4.57
C LEU A 199 27.89 43.93 -3.43
N ARG A 200 29.17 43.87 -3.80
CA ARG A 200 30.30 43.84 -2.88
C ARG A 200 31.09 45.14 -2.99
N PHE A 201 31.58 45.63 -1.85
CA PHE A 201 32.51 46.76 -1.78
C PHE A 201 33.94 46.22 -1.78
N PHE A 202 34.67 46.38 -2.87
CA PHE A 202 36.08 46.03 -2.97
C PHE A 202 36.95 47.21 -2.53
N HIS A 203 38.04 46.91 -1.82
CA HIS A 203 39.03 47.87 -1.35
C HIS A 203 40.42 47.35 -1.74
N GLY A 204 41.20 48.18 -2.45
CA GLY A 204 42.58 47.83 -2.84
C GLY A 204 42.72 46.59 -3.74
N GLY A 205 41.64 46.16 -4.41
CA GLY A 205 41.62 45.01 -5.34
C GLY A 205 41.41 43.64 -4.68
N ASP A 206 42.03 43.39 -3.52
CA ASP A 206 42.09 42.05 -2.90
C ASP A 206 41.29 41.91 -1.59
N GLU A 207 40.71 43.00 -1.08
CA GLU A 207 39.90 43.02 0.15
C GLU A 207 38.48 43.48 -0.14
N CYS A 208 37.52 43.07 0.70
CA CYS A 208 36.16 43.57 0.64
C CYS A 208 35.59 43.95 2.02
N LEU A 209 34.62 44.85 2.03
CA LEU A 209 33.87 45.21 3.24
C LEU A 209 32.96 44.04 3.65
N THR A 210 33.07 43.60 4.89
CA THR A 210 32.35 42.44 5.42
C THR A 210 32.13 42.56 6.93
N ILE A 211 31.40 41.61 7.50
CA ILE A 211 31.38 41.35 8.94
C ILE A 211 32.26 40.15 9.33
N PRO A 212 32.80 40.10 10.57
CA PRO A 212 33.50 38.94 11.09
C PRO A 212 32.60 37.70 11.16
N PRO A 213 33.15 36.47 11.09
CA PRO A 213 32.35 35.24 11.21
C PRO A 213 31.77 35.05 12.62
N THR A 214 32.37 35.68 13.64
CA THR A 214 31.88 35.69 15.02
C THR A 214 31.01 36.90 15.33
N TRP A 215 30.47 37.56 14.31
CA TRP A 215 29.65 38.76 14.50
C TRP A 215 28.40 38.42 15.31
N SER A 216 28.08 39.28 16.28
CA SER A 216 26.85 39.19 17.07
C SER A 216 26.46 40.57 17.60
N ASP A 217 25.29 40.65 18.23
CA ASP A 217 24.77 41.87 18.87
C ASP A 217 25.50 42.22 20.17
N ALA A 218 26.36 41.33 20.65
CA ALA A 218 27.09 41.55 21.87
C ALA A 218 27.99 42.81 21.75
N PRO A 219 28.12 43.61 22.82
CA PRO A 219 29.00 44.77 22.83
C PRO A 219 30.42 44.37 22.42
N GLY A 220 30.98 45.06 21.41
CA GLY A 220 32.33 44.79 20.88
C GLY A 220 32.42 43.72 19.78
N GLN A 221 31.34 42.99 19.47
CA GLN A 221 31.29 42.03 18.35
C GLN A 221 30.55 42.58 17.13
N ASN A 222 29.73 43.61 17.30
CA ASN A 222 29.04 44.31 16.23
C ASN A 222 29.98 45.32 15.54
N ILE A 223 30.94 44.79 14.78
CA ILE A 223 31.93 45.58 14.04
C ILE A 223 31.89 45.25 12.55
N VAL A 224 32.33 46.19 11.73
CA VAL A 224 32.51 46.02 10.28
C VAL A 224 34.00 46.06 9.97
N VAL A 225 34.47 45.14 9.11
CA VAL A 225 35.90 44.93 8.82
C VAL A 225 36.14 44.83 7.32
N TYR A 226 37.40 45.00 6.91
CA TYR A 226 37.87 44.59 5.59
C TYR A 226 38.61 43.26 5.72
N GLU A 227 38.25 42.31 4.87
CA GLU A 227 38.85 40.98 4.82
C GLU A 227 39.02 40.57 3.35
N GLY A 228 40.14 39.91 3.05
CA GLY A 228 40.45 39.37 1.73
C GLY A 228 40.35 37.84 1.68
N GLY A 229 40.56 37.26 0.50
CA GLY A 229 40.58 35.81 0.31
C GLY A 229 39.18 35.21 0.12
N ALA A 230 38.84 34.17 0.89
CA ALA A 230 37.62 33.39 0.67
C ALA A 230 36.32 34.22 0.78
N VAL A 231 36.32 35.24 1.65
CA VAL A 231 35.16 36.12 1.90
C VAL A 231 34.60 36.84 0.67
N LEU A 232 35.44 37.00 -0.37
CA LEU A 232 35.06 37.58 -1.65
C LEU A 232 33.93 36.80 -2.34
N ASN A 233 33.79 35.51 -2.03
CA ASN A 233 32.75 34.63 -2.57
C ASN A 233 31.68 34.26 -1.54
N GLN A 234 31.78 34.72 -0.30
CA GLN A 234 30.84 34.38 0.78
C GLN A 234 29.62 35.33 0.80
N ALA A 235 28.56 34.93 1.50
CA ALA A 235 27.35 35.74 1.60
C ALA A 235 27.50 36.95 2.55
N ARG A 236 28.33 36.86 3.61
CA ARG A 236 28.65 37.95 4.54
C ARG A 236 29.33 39.21 3.94
N SER A 237 29.77 39.17 2.69
CA SER A 237 30.30 40.35 1.98
C SER A 237 29.25 41.05 1.11
N LEU A 238 27.99 40.59 1.12
CA LEU A 238 26.92 41.12 0.28
C LEU A 238 26.18 42.27 0.96
N TRP A 239 26.11 43.39 0.24
CA TRP A 239 25.46 44.61 0.67
C TRP A 239 24.46 45.10 -0.38
N ARG A 240 23.41 45.79 0.06
CA ARG A 240 22.42 46.43 -0.79
C ARG A 240 22.44 47.94 -0.59
N LEU A 241 22.43 48.66 -1.71
CA LEU A 241 22.30 50.12 -1.70
C LEU A 241 20.84 50.50 -1.87
N GLU A 242 20.24 51.10 -0.84
CA GLU A 242 18.83 51.51 -0.85
C GLU A 242 18.76 53.04 -0.85
N LEU A 243 18.20 53.63 -1.91
CA LEU A 243 17.96 55.08 -1.93
C LEU A 243 16.89 55.44 -0.89
N ILE A 244 17.05 56.57 -0.19
CA ILE A 244 16.13 56.96 0.90
C ILE A 244 14.72 57.34 0.37
N ARG A 245 14.60 57.68 -0.92
CA ARG A 245 13.32 57.96 -1.59
C ARG A 245 12.54 56.68 -1.90
N THR A 246 11.20 56.78 -1.94
CA THR A 246 10.31 55.65 -2.26
C THR A 246 9.96 55.54 -3.75
N LYS A 247 9.74 56.67 -4.43
CA LYS A 247 9.57 56.73 -5.89
C LYS A 247 10.95 56.63 -6.55
N TRP A 248 11.05 55.88 -7.65
CA TRP A 248 12.31 55.66 -8.38
C TRP A 248 13.47 55.16 -7.52
N ALA A 249 13.16 54.45 -6.42
CA ALA A 249 14.16 53.86 -5.53
C ALA A 249 15.06 52.85 -6.24
N GLY A 250 14.58 52.23 -7.32
CA GLY A 250 15.33 51.32 -8.17
C GLY A 250 15.99 51.98 -9.39
N GLY A 251 16.13 53.30 -9.40
CA GLY A 251 16.80 54.09 -10.46
C GLY A 251 18.33 54.04 -10.38
N PHE A 252 19.01 54.84 -11.21
CA PHE A 252 20.47 54.95 -11.18
C PHE A 252 20.96 55.57 -9.86
N ILE A 253 22.07 55.08 -9.34
CA ILE A 253 22.75 55.71 -8.21
C ILE A 253 23.65 56.83 -8.73
N ASN A 254 23.40 58.05 -8.25
CA ASN A 254 24.14 59.26 -8.63
C ASN A 254 25.00 59.77 -7.46
N TRP A 255 25.95 60.65 -7.76
CA TRP A 255 26.81 61.28 -6.76
C TRP A 255 26.02 62.17 -5.80
N GLY A 256 26.33 62.08 -4.51
CA GLY A 256 25.71 62.89 -3.46
C GLY A 256 24.29 62.49 -3.06
N TYR A 257 23.65 61.53 -3.74
CA TYR A 257 22.29 61.11 -3.41
C TYR A 257 22.26 60.35 -2.07
N PRO A 258 21.31 60.68 -1.16
CA PRO A 258 21.14 59.99 0.12
C PRO A 258 20.78 58.52 -0.09
N LEU A 259 21.60 57.61 0.45
CA LEU A 259 21.34 56.18 0.44
C LEU A 259 21.66 55.53 1.79
N ARG A 260 21.01 54.41 2.05
CA ARG A 260 21.29 53.49 3.16
C ARG A 260 22.04 52.28 2.61
N VAL A 261 22.99 51.77 3.39
CA VAL A 261 23.72 50.54 3.07
C VAL A 261 23.19 49.43 3.98
N ARG A 262 22.61 48.39 3.39
CA ARG A 262 22.00 47.28 4.12
C ARG A 262 22.83 46.01 3.94
N HIS A 263 23.15 45.33 5.03
CA HIS A 263 23.78 44.02 5.01
C HIS A 263 22.74 42.93 4.74
N ILE A 264 22.99 42.03 3.79
CA ILE A 264 21.95 41.09 3.32
C ILE A 264 21.68 39.95 4.31
N THR A 265 22.71 39.26 4.81
CA THR A 265 22.50 38.06 5.64
C THR A 265 21.98 38.40 7.03
N THR A 266 22.40 39.53 7.62
CA THR A 266 21.87 40.00 8.93
C THR A 266 20.61 40.87 8.79
N GLY A 267 20.37 41.46 7.62
CA GLY A 267 19.22 42.33 7.37
C GLY A 267 19.31 43.73 7.99
N ARG A 268 20.48 44.12 8.48
CA ARG A 268 20.73 45.35 9.24
C ARG A 268 21.32 46.46 8.41
N TYR A 269 21.23 47.69 8.92
CA TYR A 269 21.73 48.88 8.25
C TYR A 269 23.08 49.30 8.84
N LEU A 270 23.96 49.76 7.96
CA LEU A 270 25.21 50.39 8.36
C LEU A 270 24.88 51.72 9.07
N ALA A 271 25.47 51.93 10.24
CA ALA A 271 25.34 53.17 11.00
C ALA A 271 26.70 53.58 11.58
N TYR A 272 26.76 54.84 12.03
CA TYR A 272 27.90 55.38 12.75
C TYR A 272 27.54 55.69 14.20
N ASN A 273 28.47 55.43 15.12
CA ASN A 273 28.32 55.76 16.55
C ASN A 273 29.13 57.01 16.91
N GLU A 274 28.82 57.68 18.02
CA GLU A 274 29.57 58.84 18.56
C GLU A 274 31.08 58.55 18.70
N ASN A 275 31.46 57.29 18.95
CA ASN A 275 32.84 56.82 19.02
C ASN A 275 33.57 56.73 17.65
N ARG A 276 32.93 57.18 16.55
CA ARG A 276 33.41 57.09 15.16
C ARG A 276 33.58 55.67 14.63
N GLU A 277 32.95 54.70 15.29
CA GLU A 277 32.93 53.30 14.87
C GLU A 277 31.75 53.03 13.93
N VAL A 278 31.96 52.13 12.98
CA VAL A 278 30.93 51.66 12.06
C VAL A 278 30.36 50.33 12.56
N TYR A 279 29.05 50.26 12.69
CA TYR A 279 28.34 49.10 13.24
C TYR A 279 26.99 48.89 12.55
N LEU A 280 26.35 47.75 12.80
CA LEU A 280 25.07 47.40 12.19
C LEU A 280 23.90 47.60 13.16
N VAL A 281 22.89 48.35 12.72
CA VAL A 281 21.65 48.63 13.49
C VAL A 281 20.44 47.94 12.89
N ASN A 282 19.49 47.57 13.76
CA ASN A 282 18.21 47.04 13.34
C ASN A 282 17.34 48.12 12.67
N LYS A 283 16.35 47.70 11.86
CA LYS A 283 15.39 48.58 11.16
C LYS A 283 14.79 49.64 12.09
N ASN A 284 14.34 49.26 13.28
CA ASN A 284 13.68 50.17 14.23
C ASN A 284 14.64 51.19 14.89
N GLN A 285 15.95 51.02 14.70
CA GLN A 285 17.01 51.85 15.27
C GLN A 285 17.87 52.49 14.17
N ALA A 286 17.32 52.64 12.96
CA ALA A 286 18.03 53.11 11.77
C ALA A 286 17.53 54.49 11.27
N PRO A 287 17.54 55.54 12.11
CA PRO A 287 17.09 56.87 11.70
C PRO A 287 17.94 57.38 10.54
N VAL A 288 17.36 58.27 9.72
CA VAL A 288 18.06 58.86 8.56
C VAL A 288 19.36 59.53 9.01
N ALA A 289 19.34 60.20 10.16
CA ALA A 289 20.48 60.89 10.75
C ALA A 289 21.74 60.03 10.94
N ALA A 290 21.57 58.74 11.27
CA ALA A 290 22.69 57.84 11.56
C ALA A 290 23.06 56.91 10.40
N THR A 291 22.17 56.77 9.41
CA THR A 291 22.27 55.74 8.34
C THR A 291 22.32 56.31 6.92
N ALA A 292 22.26 57.63 6.77
CA ALA A 292 22.33 58.30 5.48
C ALA A 292 23.80 58.49 5.04
N PHE A 293 24.16 57.82 3.95
CA PHE A 293 25.44 57.96 3.28
C PHE A 293 25.24 58.53 1.88
N GLY A 294 26.28 59.19 1.36
CA GLY A 294 26.36 59.64 -0.02
C GLY A 294 27.64 59.15 -0.68
N LEU A 295 27.55 58.80 -1.96
CA LEU A 295 28.72 58.45 -2.76
C LEU A 295 29.36 59.72 -3.33
N ARG A 296 30.70 59.79 -3.30
CA ARG A 296 31.49 60.91 -3.83
C ARG A 296 32.59 60.40 -4.76
N GLN A 297 32.91 61.19 -5.78
CA GLN A 297 34.00 60.91 -6.71
C GLN A 297 35.36 61.33 -6.15
N THR A 298 35.39 62.39 -5.34
CA THR A 298 36.59 62.94 -4.72
C THR A 298 36.30 63.32 -3.27
N LYS A 299 37.35 63.37 -2.44
CA LYS A 299 37.26 63.88 -1.07
C LYS A 299 37.29 65.40 -1.02
N ASP A 300 36.21 66.04 -1.47
CA ASP A 300 36.03 67.48 -1.40
C ASP A 300 34.92 67.88 -0.42
N ASP A 301 35.12 68.98 0.31
CA ASP A 301 34.16 69.46 1.32
C ASP A 301 32.95 70.19 0.72
N LYS A 302 32.79 70.15 -0.61
CA LYS A 302 31.67 70.82 -1.28
C LYS A 302 30.38 70.05 -0.99
N LYS A 303 29.48 70.69 -0.25
CA LYS A 303 28.09 70.24 -0.13
C LYS A 303 27.41 70.33 -1.49
N ILE A 304 27.04 69.18 -2.06
CA ILE A 304 26.17 69.13 -3.23
C ILE A 304 24.75 69.41 -2.72
N VAL A 305 24.14 70.49 -3.20
CA VAL A 305 22.72 70.76 -2.97
C VAL A 305 21.95 70.03 -4.06
N LEU A 306 21.10 69.09 -3.66
CA LEU A 306 20.22 68.35 -4.57
C LEU A 306 18.95 69.16 -4.82
N ASP A 307 18.52 69.26 -6.08
CA ASP A 307 17.22 69.83 -6.44
C ASP A 307 16.14 68.75 -6.26
N GLU A 308 15.04 69.07 -5.56
CA GLU A 308 13.91 68.17 -5.34
C GLU A 308 13.31 67.66 -6.67
N LYS A 309 13.45 68.40 -7.77
CA LYS A 309 13.00 67.96 -9.11
C LYS A 309 13.83 66.82 -9.70
N GLU A 310 15.10 66.68 -9.31
CA GLU A 310 15.94 65.56 -9.75
C GLU A 310 15.57 64.24 -9.04
N GLU A 311 14.86 64.31 -7.92
CA GLU A 311 14.39 63.12 -7.19
C GLU A 311 13.19 62.41 -7.86
N GLU A 312 12.48 63.07 -8.79
CA GLU A 312 11.32 62.51 -9.50
C GLU A 312 11.65 61.79 -10.83
N VAL A 313 12.94 61.69 -11.18
CA VAL A 313 13.42 61.02 -12.40
C VAL A 313 14.32 59.82 -12.10
N LEU A 314 14.52 58.98 -13.11
CA LEU A 314 15.31 57.73 -13.01
C LEU A 314 16.79 57.97 -12.63
N GLY A 315 17.33 59.16 -12.90
CA GLY A 315 18.76 59.47 -12.74
C GLY A 315 19.57 59.20 -14.01
N ALA A 316 20.90 59.33 -13.90
CA ALA A 316 21.83 59.19 -15.03
C ALA A 316 22.83 58.04 -14.76
N PRO A 317 23.24 57.27 -15.79
CA PRO A 317 24.18 56.16 -15.62
C PRO A 317 25.61 56.69 -15.38
N LEU A 318 25.97 56.93 -14.12
CA LEU A 318 27.27 57.50 -13.74
C LEU A 318 28.24 56.47 -13.14
N ILE A 319 27.76 55.66 -12.20
CA ILE A 319 28.59 54.71 -11.45
C ILE A 319 28.60 53.35 -12.15
N LYS A 320 29.79 52.90 -12.55
CA LYS A 320 30.00 51.60 -13.21
C LYS A 320 30.64 50.58 -12.26
N TYR A 321 30.26 49.32 -12.42
CA TYR A 321 30.94 48.20 -11.76
C TYR A 321 32.39 48.08 -12.23
N GLY A 322 33.34 47.90 -11.32
CA GLY A 322 34.77 47.71 -11.57
C GLY A 322 35.54 48.93 -12.10
N ASP A 323 34.89 49.86 -12.80
CA ASP A 323 35.57 51.00 -13.45
C ASP A 323 35.55 52.28 -12.61
N THR A 324 34.61 52.40 -11.66
CA THR A 324 34.39 53.64 -10.90
C THR A 324 34.83 53.48 -9.46
N THR A 325 35.88 54.20 -9.06
CA THR A 325 36.26 54.35 -7.66
C THR A 325 35.30 55.33 -6.97
N VAL A 326 34.71 54.90 -5.86
CA VAL A 326 33.77 55.68 -5.05
C VAL A 326 34.31 55.88 -3.63
N PHE A 327 34.01 57.02 -3.04
CA PHE A 327 34.23 57.29 -1.62
C PHE A 327 32.88 57.39 -0.91
N LEU A 328 32.75 56.70 0.23
CA LEU A 328 31.53 56.75 1.04
C LEU A 328 31.66 57.84 2.11
N GLN A 329 30.72 58.77 2.12
CA GLN A 329 30.66 59.87 3.08
C GLN A 329 29.35 59.80 3.87
N HIS A 330 29.39 60.00 5.19
CA HIS A 330 28.19 60.14 6.00
C HIS A 330 27.60 61.54 5.82
N GLN A 331 26.30 61.63 5.55
CA GLN A 331 25.70 62.84 5.01
C GLN A 331 25.53 63.96 6.05
N GLU A 332 25.21 63.62 7.29
CA GLU A 332 25.00 64.60 8.35
C GLU A 332 26.31 65.11 8.95
N THR A 333 27.25 64.21 9.23
CA THR A 333 28.53 64.55 9.87
C THR A 333 29.63 64.92 8.88
N GLY A 334 29.52 64.55 7.61
CA GLY A 334 30.54 64.76 6.59
C GLY A 334 31.77 63.84 6.71
N LEU A 335 31.78 62.90 7.67
CA LEU A 335 32.89 61.97 7.87
C LEU A 335 33.02 60.98 6.71
N TRP A 336 34.24 60.59 6.38
CA TRP A 336 34.59 59.64 5.34
C TRP A 336 34.75 58.23 5.91
N LEU A 337 34.25 57.21 5.21
CA LEU A 337 34.56 55.82 5.54
C LEU A 337 36.05 55.57 5.29
N SER A 338 36.74 55.10 6.31
CA SER A 338 38.16 54.71 6.27
C SER A 338 38.37 53.48 7.15
N TYR A 339 39.62 53.10 7.40
CA TYR A 339 39.95 51.90 8.17
C TYR A 339 41.06 52.14 9.21
N ARG A 340 40.94 51.44 10.34
CA ARG A 340 41.95 51.34 11.40
C ARG A 340 42.56 49.94 11.38
N THR A 341 43.88 49.86 11.30
CA THR A 341 44.63 48.60 11.34
C THR A 341 44.99 48.22 12.76
N TYR A 342 44.88 46.93 13.10
CA TYR A 342 45.37 46.37 14.35
C TYR A 342 45.95 44.97 14.12
N GLU A 343 47.00 44.60 14.84
CA GLU A 343 47.62 43.28 14.74
C GLU A 343 46.93 42.28 15.66
N THR A 344 46.45 41.15 15.11
CA THR A 344 45.96 40.01 15.90
C THR A 344 46.75 38.74 15.60
N LYS A 345 46.86 37.84 16.59
CA LYS A 345 47.48 36.52 16.41
C LYS A 345 46.41 35.50 16.02
N LYS A 346 46.40 35.04 14.77
CA LYS A 346 45.53 33.95 14.30
C LYS A 346 46.23 32.60 14.42
N ARG A 347 45.50 31.61 14.93
CA ARG A 347 45.98 30.23 15.11
C ARG A 347 46.29 29.62 13.74
N GLY A 348 47.53 29.18 13.53
CA GLY A 348 48.00 28.57 12.27
C GLY A 348 48.57 29.54 11.23
N VAL A 349 48.29 30.85 11.32
CA VAL A 349 48.72 31.86 10.33
C VAL A 349 49.76 32.83 10.92
N GLY A 350 49.79 33.02 12.24
CA GLY A 350 50.73 33.92 12.91
C GLY A 350 50.12 35.29 13.22
N LYS A 351 50.91 36.36 13.15
CA LYS A 351 50.41 37.74 13.28
C LYS A 351 49.77 38.16 11.95
N VAL A 352 48.51 38.59 12.00
CA VAL A 352 47.73 39.05 10.85
C VAL A 352 47.26 40.47 11.13
N GLU A 353 47.40 41.35 10.15
CA GLU A 353 46.81 42.69 10.21
C GLU A 353 45.32 42.58 9.88
N GLU A 354 44.47 43.08 10.78
CA GLU A 354 43.04 43.23 10.53
C GLU A 354 42.70 44.71 10.40
N LYS A 355 41.78 45.02 9.47
CA LYS A 355 41.31 46.37 9.18
C LYS A 355 39.87 46.51 9.65
N GLN A 356 39.63 47.33 10.67
CA GLN A 356 38.28 47.70 11.10
C GLN A 356 37.83 48.96 10.37
N ALA A 357 36.61 48.97 9.85
CA ALA A 357 36.01 50.14 9.22
C ALA A 357 35.60 51.19 10.27
N ILE A 358 35.97 52.44 10.03
CA ILE A 358 35.70 53.59 10.91
C ILE A 358 35.29 54.82 10.11
N MET A 359 34.68 55.80 10.76
CA MET A 359 34.40 57.12 10.17
C MET A 359 35.50 58.11 10.56
N SER A 360 36.15 58.73 9.58
CA SER A 360 37.28 59.66 9.76
C SER A 360 36.99 61.04 9.17
N GLU A 361 37.60 62.10 9.74
CA GLU A 361 37.41 63.47 9.23
C GLU A 361 38.12 63.68 7.89
N GLU A 362 39.33 63.13 7.71
CA GLU A 362 40.11 63.26 6.47
C GLU A 362 40.12 61.94 5.66
N GLY A 363 40.03 60.80 6.36
CA GLY A 363 40.27 59.46 5.80
C GLY A 363 41.69 59.32 5.19
N LYS A 364 42.01 58.16 4.63
CA LYS A 364 43.29 57.85 3.97
C LYS A 364 43.19 58.00 2.45
N MET A 365 44.34 58.06 1.76
CA MET A 365 44.37 58.23 0.30
C MET A 365 43.88 57.00 -0.47
N ASP A 366 43.97 55.83 0.15
CA ASP A 366 43.63 54.52 -0.42
C ASP A 366 42.21 54.05 -0.06
N ASP A 367 41.36 54.90 0.56
CA ASP A 367 39.97 54.59 0.92
C ASP A 367 39.03 54.36 -0.28
N GLY A 368 39.55 54.34 -1.51
CA GLY A 368 38.76 54.11 -2.71
C GLY A 368 38.06 52.75 -2.68
N LEU A 369 36.77 52.74 -2.98
CA LEU A 369 35.95 51.54 -3.05
C LEU A 369 35.53 51.30 -4.50
N GLU A 370 35.53 50.04 -4.91
CA GLU A 370 35.02 49.61 -6.21
C GLU A 370 33.83 48.69 -6.00
N PHE A 371 32.81 48.83 -6.84
CA PHE A 371 31.65 47.95 -6.77
C PHE A 371 31.84 46.74 -7.68
N SER A 372 31.60 45.56 -7.12
CA SER A 372 31.46 44.32 -7.87
C SER A 372 30.04 43.79 -7.78
N ARG A 373 29.48 43.41 -8.92
CA ARG A 373 28.10 42.94 -9.03
C ARG A 373 27.99 41.51 -8.47
N SER A 374 27.02 41.26 -7.61
CA SER A 374 26.72 39.90 -7.15
C SER A 374 26.03 39.09 -8.24
N GLN A 375 26.24 37.77 -8.25
CA GLN A 375 25.43 36.87 -9.07
C GLN A 375 24.00 36.85 -8.54
N GLU A 376 23.01 36.74 -9.44
CA GLU A 376 21.59 36.76 -9.05
C GLU A 376 21.26 35.62 -8.07
N GLU A 377 21.84 34.45 -8.29
CA GLU A 377 21.71 33.30 -7.39
C GLU A 377 22.28 33.57 -6.00
N GLU A 378 23.49 34.13 -5.90
CA GLU A 378 24.12 34.43 -4.61
C GLU A 378 23.26 35.42 -3.81
N SER A 379 22.76 36.47 -4.47
CA SER A 379 21.86 37.44 -3.84
C SER A 379 20.56 36.80 -3.37
N ARG A 380 19.99 35.87 -4.15
CA ARG A 380 18.77 35.14 -3.76
C ARG A 380 19.06 34.25 -2.56
N THR A 381 20.11 33.46 -2.63
CA THR A 381 20.53 32.52 -1.58
C THR A 381 20.82 33.24 -0.27
N ALA A 382 21.52 34.38 -0.29
CA ALA A 382 21.81 35.17 0.90
C ALA A 382 20.55 35.69 1.62
N ARG A 383 19.48 35.99 0.86
CA ARG A 383 18.17 36.34 1.46
C ARG A 383 17.50 35.12 2.09
N VAL A 384 17.55 33.97 1.42
CA VAL A 384 17.02 32.71 1.98
C VAL A 384 17.75 32.37 3.28
N ILE A 385 19.08 32.47 3.31
CA ILE A 385 19.91 32.28 4.52
C ILE A 385 19.43 33.19 5.66
N ARG A 386 19.19 34.48 5.40
CA ARG A 386 18.65 35.40 6.42
C ARG A 386 17.31 34.91 6.98
N LYS A 387 16.36 34.55 6.12
CA LYS A 387 15.02 34.09 6.52
C LYS A 387 15.11 32.79 7.33
N CYS A 388 15.90 31.82 6.86
CA CYS A 388 16.12 30.55 7.54
C CYS A 388 16.81 30.74 8.89
N SER A 389 17.88 31.53 8.95
CA SER A 389 18.59 31.82 10.20
C SER A 389 17.66 32.48 11.21
N PHE A 390 16.83 33.44 10.80
CA PHE A 390 15.84 34.06 11.68
C PHE A 390 14.81 33.04 12.19
N LEU A 391 14.20 32.25 11.29
CA LEU A 391 13.18 31.27 11.65
C LEU A 391 13.73 30.16 12.55
N PHE A 392 14.88 29.57 12.22
CA PHE A 392 15.50 28.52 13.04
C PHE A 392 15.94 29.05 14.39
N ASN A 393 16.56 30.24 14.48
CA ASN A 393 16.93 30.81 15.79
C ASN A 393 15.70 31.11 16.66
N ARG A 394 14.62 31.65 16.07
CA ARG A 394 13.33 31.86 16.77
C ARG A 394 12.78 30.53 17.28
N PHE A 395 12.79 29.52 16.42
CA PHE A 395 12.28 28.19 16.74
C PHE A 395 13.12 27.50 17.84
N ILE A 396 14.45 27.48 17.72
CA ILE A 396 15.37 26.94 18.74
C ILE A 396 15.16 27.65 20.09
N THR A 397 15.04 28.98 20.10
CA THR A 397 14.77 29.75 21.34
C THR A 397 13.43 29.39 21.97
N GLY A 398 12.41 29.15 21.15
CA GLY A 398 11.10 28.65 21.63
C GLY A 398 11.21 27.23 22.20
N LEU A 399 11.93 26.32 21.53
CA LEU A 399 12.20 24.97 22.04
C LEU A 399 12.98 24.99 23.37
N ASP A 400 13.97 25.88 23.51
CA ASP A 400 14.74 26.06 24.75
C ASP A 400 13.87 26.58 25.90
N SER A 401 12.93 27.47 25.60
CA SER A 401 11.95 27.96 26.58
C SER A 401 11.03 26.84 27.05
N LEU A 402 10.55 25.99 26.13
CA LEU A 402 9.73 24.81 26.45
C LEU A 402 10.49 23.82 27.34
N GLN A 403 11.78 23.59 27.06
CA GLN A 403 12.61 22.69 27.85
C GLN A 403 12.79 23.16 29.31
N LYS A 404 12.89 24.47 29.54
CA LYS A 404 13.24 25.04 30.85
C LYS A 404 12.05 25.23 31.82
N GLN A 405 10.81 24.92 31.42
CA GLN A 405 9.59 25.09 32.23
C GLN A 405 9.50 26.46 32.94
N GLN A 406 9.94 27.57 32.30
CA GLN A 406 9.74 28.91 32.85
C GLN A 406 8.39 29.46 32.40
N GLY A 407 7.58 29.90 33.37
CA GLY A 407 6.15 30.23 33.27
C GLY A 407 5.77 31.52 32.51
N ASP A 408 6.50 31.88 31.46
CA ASP A 408 6.04 32.79 30.40
C ASP A 408 6.28 32.06 29.07
N VAL A 409 5.40 31.11 28.77
CA VAL A 409 5.58 30.18 27.66
C VAL A 409 5.30 30.92 26.35
N VAL A 410 6.30 31.04 25.49
CA VAL A 410 6.07 31.23 24.05
C VAL A 410 5.41 29.92 23.57
N GLN A 411 4.07 29.88 23.61
CA GLN A 411 3.34 28.78 23.01
C GLN A 411 3.46 28.95 21.49
N PHE A 412 4.04 27.96 20.81
CA PHE A 412 3.97 27.92 19.35
C PHE A 412 2.50 27.82 18.96
N THR A 413 2.02 28.78 18.19
CA THR A 413 0.70 28.70 17.58
C THR A 413 0.76 27.75 16.38
N ALA A 414 -0.38 27.20 15.95
CA ALA A 414 -0.44 26.41 14.72
C ALA A 414 0.15 27.17 13.51
N ALA A 415 -0.10 28.48 13.43
CA ALA A 415 0.46 29.34 12.40
C ALA A 415 2.00 29.44 12.42
N ASP A 416 2.62 29.41 13.60
CA ASP A 416 4.09 29.39 13.71
C ASP A 416 4.68 28.08 13.19
N LEU A 417 3.99 26.95 13.43
CA LEU A 417 4.39 25.63 12.96
C LEU A 417 4.20 25.49 11.44
N GLU A 418 3.09 26.01 10.91
CA GLU A 418 2.82 26.05 9.46
C GLU A 418 3.86 26.92 8.72
N GLU A 419 4.27 28.08 9.27
CA GLU A 419 5.34 28.88 8.68
C GLU A 419 6.67 28.11 8.61
N VAL A 420 6.99 27.30 9.64
CA VAL A 420 8.18 26.44 9.64
C VAL A 420 8.05 25.33 8.60
N ILE A 421 6.89 24.68 8.50
CA ILE A 421 6.64 23.62 7.51
C ILE A 421 6.81 24.15 6.09
N HIS A 422 6.15 25.26 5.73
CA HIS A 422 6.28 25.84 4.40
C HIS A 422 7.70 26.31 4.09
N CYS A 423 8.44 26.79 5.09
CA CYS A 423 9.86 27.11 4.94
C CYS A 423 10.68 25.84 4.64
N LEU A 424 10.42 24.73 5.33
CA LEU A 424 11.12 23.46 5.09
C LEU A 424 10.78 22.88 3.70
N GLU A 425 9.51 22.88 3.29
CA GLU A 425 9.07 22.45 1.97
C GLU A 425 9.76 23.26 0.86
N ASP A 426 9.76 24.58 0.99
CA ASP A 426 10.45 25.47 0.05
C ASP A 426 11.96 25.21 0.01
N LEU A 427 12.59 24.92 1.15
CA LEU A 427 14.01 24.60 1.20
C LEU A 427 14.31 23.26 0.54
N ILE A 428 13.47 22.24 0.77
CA ILE A 428 13.63 20.93 0.14
C ILE A 428 13.54 21.09 -1.38
N ALA A 429 12.54 21.81 -1.88
CA ALA A 429 12.41 22.12 -3.31
C ALA A 429 13.58 22.98 -3.83
N TYR A 430 14.08 23.93 -3.03
CA TYR A 430 15.20 24.79 -3.40
C TYR A 430 16.53 24.03 -3.60
N PHE A 431 16.69 22.91 -2.88
CA PHE A 431 17.85 22.00 -2.94
C PHE A 431 17.56 20.71 -3.71
N GLU A 432 16.44 20.63 -4.43
CA GLU A 432 16.07 19.44 -5.19
C GLU A 432 17.09 19.17 -6.31
N GLN A 433 17.36 17.88 -6.56
CA GLN A 433 18.21 17.49 -7.66
C GLN A 433 17.47 17.61 -8.99
N PRO A 434 18.16 18.02 -10.07
CA PRO A 434 17.55 18.05 -11.39
C PRO A 434 17.12 16.65 -11.83
N GLU A 435 15.98 16.58 -12.51
CA GLU A 435 15.41 15.35 -13.08
C GLU A 435 16.40 14.65 -14.05
N ASP A 436 16.18 13.36 -14.31
CA ASP A 436 17.09 12.54 -15.13
C ASP A 436 16.87 12.70 -16.64
N ASP A 437 15.74 13.24 -17.06
CA ASP A 437 15.29 13.39 -18.45
C ASP A 437 15.68 14.73 -19.10
N ILE A 438 16.19 15.69 -18.33
CA ILE A 438 16.65 16.98 -18.85
C ILE A 438 17.95 16.85 -19.66
N GLU A 439 18.21 17.83 -20.55
CA GLU A 439 19.43 17.89 -21.34
C GLU A 439 20.70 17.94 -20.46
N HIS A 440 21.75 17.22 -20.86
CA HIS A 440 22.97 17.09 -20.06
C HIS A 440 23.62 18.44 -19.71
N GLU A 441 23.68 19.39 -20.67
CA GLU A 441 24.26 20.72 -20.42
C GLU A 441 23.44 21.51 -19.40
N GLU A 442 22.11 21.50 -19.52
CA GLU A 442 21.20 22.12 -18.55
C GLU A 442 21.34 21.48 -17.17
N LYS A 443 21.48 20.15 -17.11
CA LYS A 443 21.72 19.40 -15.88
C LYS A 443 23.00 19.82 -15.18
N GLN A 444 24.11 19.92 -15.90
CA GLN A 444 25.39 20.35 -15.32
C GLN A 444 25.33 21.79 -14.78
N ASN A 445 24.64 22.70 -15.49
CA ASN A 445 24.44 24.06 -15.03
C ASN A 445 23.60 24.12 -13.75
N LYS A 446 22.51 23.34 -13.66
CA LYS A 446 21.68 23.22 -12.45
C LYS A 446 22.45 22.61 -11.27
N LEU A 447 23.26 21.58 -11.50
CA LEU A 447 24.10 20.96 -10.46
C LEU A 447 25.18 21.92 -9.93
N LYS A 448 25.80 22.72 -10.82
CA LYS A 448 26.78 23.74 -10.41
C LYS A 448 26.14 24.82 -9.54
N ALA A 449 24.95 25.30 -9.94
CA ALA A 449 24.14 26.25 -9.19
C ALA A 449 23.74 25.67 -7.82
N LEU A 450 23.24 24.43 -7.79
CA LEU A 450 22.87 23.72 -6.57
C LEU A 450 24.04 23.61 -5.58
N ARG A 451 25.23 23.22 -6.06
CA ARG A 451 26.43 23.12 -5.23
C ARG A 451 26.83 24.48 -4.63
N ASN A 452 26.77 25.54 -5.44
CA ASN A 452 27.05 26.91 -4.96
C ASN A 452 26.10 27.32 -3.82
N ARG A 453 24.79 27.01 -3.94
CA ARG A 453 23.82 27.25 -2.85
C ARG A 453 24.16 26.47 -1.59
N GLN A 454 24.52 25.20 -1.74
CA GLN A 454 24.87 24.31 -0.63
C GLN A 454 26.12 24.80 0.11
N ASP A 455 27.15 25.26 -0.63
CA ASP A 455 28.38 25.81 -0.06
C ASP A 455 28.09 27.12 0.72
N LEU A 456 27.30 28.04 0.17
CA LEU A 456 26.90 29.28 0.86
C LEU A 456 26.14 29.01 2.17
N PHE A 457 25.25 28.02 2.19
CA PHE A 457 24.53 27.61 3.41
C PHE A 457 25.46 27.03 4.47
N GLN A 458 26.48 26.29 4.04
CA GLN A 458 27.48 25.71 4.93
C GLN A 458 28.38 26.78 5.53
N GLU A 459 28.82 27.76 4.75
CA GLU A 459 29.68 28.86 5.19
C GLU A 459 28.99 29.76 6.24
N GLU A 460 27.69 30.03 6.05
CA GLU A 460 26.88 30.81 7.00
C GLU A 460 26.37 29.96 8.18
N GLY A 461 26.80 28.70 8.29
CA GLY A 461 26.52 27.84 9.45
C GLY A 461 25.10 27.29 9.55
N ILE A 462 24.29 27.41 8.49
CA ILE A 462 22.88 26.96 8.50
C ILE A 462 22.77 25.44 8.71
N LEU A 463 23.71 24.66 8.16
CA LEU A 463 23.77 23.21 8.38
C LEU A 463 23.86 22.87 9.89
N ASN A 464 24.61 23.66 10.67
CA ASN A 464 24.71 23.45 12.11
C ASN A 464 23.41 23.82 12.83
N LEU A 465 22.69 24.87 12.38
CA LEU A 465 21.36 25.22 12.91
C LEU A 465 20.32 24.13 12.65
N ILE A 466 20.36 23.49 11.48
CA ILE A 466 19.47 22.36 11.16
C ILE A 466 19.75 21.19 12.11
N LEU A 467 21.03 20.81 12.29
CA LEU A 467 21.43 19.74 13.21
C LEU A 467 21.03 20.04 14.66
N GLU A 468 21.25 21.27 15.11
CA GLU A 468 20.83 21.72 16.46
C GLU A 468 19.32 21.65 16.63
N THR A 469 18.56 22.07 15.62
CA THR A 469 17.09 21.98 15.63
C THR A 469 16.62 20.53 15.75
N ILE A 470 17.20 19.61 14.98
CA ILE A 470 16.93 18.17 15.06
C ILE A 470 17.22 17.64 16.47
N ASP A 471 18.35 18.02 17.07
CA ASP A 471 18.71 17.58 18.42
C ASP A 471 17.73 18.08 19.48
N LYS A 472 17.32 19.34 19.40
CA LYS A 472 16.35 19.94 20.34
C LYS A 472 14.98 19.28 20.23
N ILE A 473 14.46 19.07 19.02
CA ILE A 473 13.18 18.37 18.80
C ILE A 473 13.24 16.96 19.36
N ASN A 474 14.26 16.18 19.00
CA ASN A 474 14.39 14.79 19.47
C ASN A 474 14.46 14.70 21.00
N MET A 475 15.15 15.63 21.65
CA MET A 475 15.21 15.70 23.10
C MET A 475 13.82 15.95 23.69
N ILE A 476 13.04 16.89 23.16
CA ILE A 476 11.67 17.18 23.60
C ILE A 476 10.75 15.96 23.36
N SER A 477 10.84 15.32 22.19
CA SER A 477 10.10 14.08 21.88
C SER A 477 10.40 12.98 22.90
N SER A 478 11.68 12.78 23.24
CA SER A 478 12.09 11.75 24.21
C SER A 478 11.59 12.01 25.64
N THR A 479 11.38 13.28 26.01
CA THR A 479 10.79 13.66 27.30
C THR A 479 9.27 13.49 27.36
N GLY A 480 8.64 13.08 26.25
CA GLY A 480 7.18 12.86 26.17
C GLY A 480 6.35 14.14 26.19
N PHE A 481 6.99 15.31 26.12
CA PHE A 481 6.30 16.61 26.15
C PHE A 481 5.40 16.81 24.92
N LEU A 482 5.82 16.29 23.75
CA LEU A 482 5.01 16.34 22.54
C LEU A 482 3.74 15.49 22.62
N ALA A 483 3.69 14.47 23.49
CA ALA A 483 2.50 13.64 23.71
C ALA A 483 1.40 14.37 24.50
N ALA A 484 1.68 15.57 25.04
CA ALA A 484 0.69 16.43 25.67
C ALA A 484 -0.14 17.24 24.66
N TYR A 485 0.34 17.38 23.42
CA TYR A 485 -0.41 17.98 22.33
C TYR A 485 -1.37 16.94 21.71
N SER A 486 -2.62 17.33 21.45
CA SER A 486 -3.66 16.44 20.92
C SER A 486 -4.15 16.90 19.56
N GLY A 487 -4.40 15.97 18.62
CA GLY A 487 -5.02 16.26 17.33
C GLY A 487 -4.03 16.75 16.26
N GLU A 488 -4.38 17.83 15.58
CA GLU A 488 -3.65 18.37 14.41
C GLU A 488 -2.23 18.86 14.75
N GLU A 489 -2.02 19.44 15.93
CA GLU A 489 -0.70 19.97 16.33
C GLU A 489 0.37 18.87 16.43
N SER A 490 -0.01 17.66 16.87
CA SER A 490 0.92 16.51 16.92
C SER A 490 1.39 16.10 15.53
N GLN A 491 0.52 16.16 14.53
CA GLN A 491 0.87 15.80 13.14
C GLN A 491 1.82 16.83 12.52
N LEU A 492 1.68 18.11 12.86
CA LEU A 492 2.60 19.16 12.42
C LEU A 492 4.01 18.92 12.96
N TRP A 493 4.15 18.52 14.23
CA TRP A 493 5.46 18.19 14.82
C TRP A 493 6.12 16.98 14.16
N ASP A 494 5.36 15.92 13.88
CA ASP A 494 5.88 14.73 13.17
C ASP A 494 6.32 15.09 11.74
N SER A 495 5.55 15.95 11.06
CA SER A 495 5.87 16.45 9.73
C SER A 495 7.15 17.28 9.73
N ILE A 496 7.31 18.21 10.68
CA ILE A 496 8.54 19.01 10.86
C ILE A 496 9.75 18.10 11.06
N SER A 497 9.63 17.07 11.91
CA SER A 497 10.71 16.10 12.14
C SER A 497 11.13 15.40 10.85
N GLY A 498 10.17 14.87 10.08
CA GLY A 498 10.44 14.23 8.79
C GLY A 498 11.08 15.18 7.77
N TYR A 499 10.54 16.39 7.62
CA TYR A 499 11.07 17.39 6.70
C TYR A 499 12.47 17.87 7.06
N LEU A 500 12.84 17.94 8.34
CA LEU A 500 14.21 18.30 8.73
C LEU A 500 15.26 17.30 8.26
N TYR A 501 14.96 16.00 8.31
CA TYR A 501 15.87 14.97 7.80
C TYR A 501 15.89 14.93 6.26
N GLN A 502 14.75 15.15 5.60
CA GLN A 502 14.71 15.29 4.14
C GLN A 502 15.51 16.52 3.67
N LEU A 503 15.37 17.66 4.35
CA LEU A 503 16.15 18.85 4.11
C LEU A 503 17.65 18.59 4.33
N LEU A 504 18.00 17.89 5.41
CA LEU A 504 19.38 17.52 5.68
C LEU A 504 19.97 16.68 4.54
N ALA A 505 19.21 15.70 4.03
CA ALA A 505 19.62 14.91 2.87
C ALA A 505 19.80 15.80 1.62
N ALA A 506 18.85 16.69 1.32
CA ALA A 506 18.92 17.58 0.16
C ALA A 506 20.13 18.54 0.20
N VAL A 507 20.49 19.05 1.39
CA VAL A 507 21.63 19.98 1.56
C VAL A 507 22.99 19.30 1.38
N ILE A 508 23.10 18.00 1.67
CA ILE A 508 24.39 17.28 1.59
C ILE A 508 24.56 16.48 0.28
N LYS A 509 23.46 16.02 -0.32
CA LYS A 509 23.49 15.12 -1.49
C LYS A 509 24.25 15.75 -2.66
N GLY A 510 25.26 15.03 -3.17
CA GLY A 510 26.09 15.46 -4.29
C GLY A 510 27.19 16.46 -3.93
N ASN A 511 27.39 16.78 -2.64
CA ASN A 511 28.44 17.69 -2.19
C ASN A 511 29.41 17.06 -1.18
N HIS A 512 30.60 16.68 -1.66
CA HIS A 512 31.67 16.06 -0.86
C HIS A 512 32.05 16.88 0.38
N THR A 513 32.14 18.22 0.30
CA THR A 513 32.57 19.06 1.43
C THR A 513 31.58 19.00 2.60
N ASN A 514 30.29 19.00 2.30
CA ASN A 514 29.21 18.86 3.29
C ASN A 514 29.20 17.45 3.90
N CYS A 515 29.31 16.42 3.07
CA CYS A 515 29.36 15.02 3.54
C CYS A 515 30.59 14.74 4.41
N ALA A 516 31.76 15.29 4.06
CA ALA A 516 33.00 15.12 4.81
C ALA A 516 32.91 15.67 6.24
N GLN A 517 32.01 16.62 6.53
CA GLN A 517 31.79 17.07 7.92
C GLN A 517 31.24 15.95 8.82
N PHE A 518 30.48 15.02 8.25
CA PHE A 518 29.93 13.87 8.98
C PHE A 518 30.96 12.75 9.18
N ALA A 519 32.13 12.83 8.54
CA ALA A 519 33.23 11.89 8.79
C ALA A 519 33.87 12.06 10.19
N GLN A 520 33.52 13.10 10.95
CA GLN A 520 33.96 13.23 12.34
C GLN A 520 33.30 12.15 13.20
N ALA A 521 34.07 11.44 14.04
CA ALA A 521 33.60 10.30 14.82
C ALA A 521 32.34 10.60 15.67
N ASN A 522 32.26 11.79 16.26
CA ASN A 522 31.11 12.25 17.05
C ASN A 522 29.84 12.43 16.19
N ARG A 523 29.95 12.98 14.98
CA ARG A 523 28.80 13.19 14.07
C ARG A 523 28.34 11.88 13.43
N LEU A 524 29.27 10.98 13.13
CA LEU A 524 28.92 9.64 12.63
C LEU A 524 28.25 8.80 13.72
N ASP A 525 28.82 8.77 14.93
CA ASP A 525 28.20 8.08 16.07
C ASP A 525 26.82 8.67 16.41
N TRP A 526 26.66 10.01 16.31
CA TRP A 526 25.36 10.69 16.43
C TRP A 526 24.34 10.15 15.42
N LEU A 527 24.71 10.09 14.13
CA LEU A 527 23.83 9.63 13.06
C LEU A 527 23.36 8.18 13.29
N PHE A 528 24.27 7.28 13.67
CA PHE A 528 23.93 5.88 13.96
C PHE A 528 23.12 5.70 15.25
N SER A 529 23.34 6.54 16.27
CA SER A 529 22.53 6.50 17.50
C SER A 529 21.05 6.82 17.23
N ARG A 530 20.79 7.73 16.28
CA ARG A 530 19.44 8.11 15.86
C ARG A 530 18.79 7.03 15.01
N LEU A 531 19.52 6.40 14.10
CA LEU A 531 19.07 5.23 13.33
C LEU A 531 18.60 4.07 14.21
N GLY A 532 19.21 3.89 15.39
CA GLY A 532 18.80 2.86 16.35
C GLY A 532 17.45 3.11 17.06
N SER A 533 16.89 4.32 16.97
CA SER A 533 15.64 4.71 17.61
C SER A 533 14.40 4.35 16.77
N GLN A 534 13.25 4.10 17.42
CA GLN A 534 12.02 3.62 16.75
C GLN A 534 11.47 4.56 15.66
N GLN A 535 11.86 5.83 15.64
CA GLN A 535 11.38 6.85 14.68
C GLN A 535 12.18 6.91 13.36
N ALA A 536 13.29 6.18 13.24
CA ALA A 536 14.24 6.37 12.14
C ALA A 536 13.97 5.54 10.87
N ALA A 537 12.97 4.66 10.88
CA ALA A 537 12.74 3.71 9.79
C ALA A 537 11.39 3.87 9.07
N GLU A 538 10.45 4.65 9.60
CA GLU A 538 9.22 5.01 8.89
C GLU A 538 9.46 6.26 8.04
N GLY A 539 10.10 6.12 6.88
CA GLY A 539 10.09 7.14 5.83
C GLY A 539 10.74 8.50 6.15
N THR A 540 11.41 8.66 7.30
CA THR A 540 11.92 9.94 7.82
C THR A 540 13.21 10.42 7.14
N GLY A 541 13.56 9.99 5.93
CA GLY A 541 14.73 10.49 5.18
C GLY A 541 16.12 10.20 5.79
N MET A 542 16.21 9.64 7.01
CA MET A 542 17.48 9.41 7.71
C MET A 542 18.36 8.36 7.03
N LEU A 543 17.76 7.31 6.45
CA LEU A 543 18.48 6.36 5.60
C LEU A 543 19.05 7.04 4.35
N ASP A 544 18.31 8.00 3.78
CA ASP A 544 18.78 8.77 2.63
C ASP A 544 19.95 9.68 3.02
N VAL A 545 19.93 10.30 4.21
CA VAL A 545 21.09 11.05 4.77
C VAL A 545 22.31 10.14 4.88
N LEU A 546 22.17 8.95 5.49
CA LEU A 546 23.27 7.99 5.62
C LEU A 546 23.81 7.58 4.24
N HIS A 547 22.92 7.22 3.33
CA HIS A 547 23.28 6.81 1.98
C HIS A 547 24.07 7.91 1.23
N CYS A 548 23.63 9.17 1.32
CA CYS A 548 24.34 10.31 0.73
C CYS A 548 25.75 10.47 1.32
N VAL A 549 25.90 10.42 2.65
CA VAL A 549 27.21 10.55 3.31
C VAL A 549 28.16 9.42 2.88
N LEU A 550 27.68 8.19 2.77
CA LEU A 550 28.51 7.03 2.41
C LEU A 550 28.93 7.03 0.94
N ILE A 551 28.09 7.52 0.03
CA ILE A 551 28.43 7.64 -1.40
C ILE A 551 29.44 8.75 -1.62
N ASP A 552 29.15 9.94 -1.09
CA ASP A 552 29.88 11.15 -1.44
C ASP A 552 31.11 11.40 -0.56
N SER A 553 31.28 10.75 0.61
CA SER A 553 32.46 10.88 1.49
C SER A 553 33.18 9.56 1.76
N PRO A 554 34.33 9.30 1.11
CA PRO A 554 35.17 8.13 1.44
C PRO A 554 35.80 8.22 2.85
N GLU A 555 35.92 9.42 3.42
CA GLU A 555 36.43 9.62 4.77
C GLU A 555 35.47 9.05 5.82
N ALA A 556 34.15 9.20 5.62
CA ALA A 556 33.14 8.63 6.50
C ALA A 556 33.19 7.09 6.49
N LEU A 557 33.38 6.48 5.32
CA LEU A 557 33.55 5.03 5.18
C LEU A 557 34.74 4.49 5.99
N ASN A 558 35.85 5.24 6.05
CA ASN A 558 37.03 4.85 6.81
C ASN A 558 36.85 4.95 8.33
N MET A 559 35.84 5.68 8.82
CA MET A 559 35.55 5.86 10.25
C MET A 559 34.48 4.90 10.78
N MET A 560 33.92 4.05 9.92
CA MET A 560 32.90 3.06 10.26
C MET A 560 33.40 2.00 11.26
N LYS A 561 32.60 1.72 12.29
CA LYS A 561 32.87 0.69 13.31
C LYS A 561 31.94 -0.51 13.16
N GLU A 562 32.29 -1.62 13.80
CA GLU A 562 31.47 -2.84 13.83
C GLU A 562 30.07 -2.58 14.40
N ASP A 563 29.95 -1.77 15.46
CA ASP A 563 28.67 -1.46 16.10
C ASP A 563 27.70 -0.73 15.15
N HIS A 564 28.20 0.14 14.28
CA HIS A 564 27.39 0.83 13.28
C HIS A 564 26.77 -0.16 12.28
N ILE A 565 27.54 -1.16 11.85
CA ILE A 565 27.07 -2.19 10.91
C ILE A 565 26.01 -3.08 11.58
N LYS A 566 26.18 -3.41 12.87
CA LYS A 566 25.16 -4.14 13.64
C LYS A 566 23.85 -3.37 13.74
N VAL A 567 23.89 -2.04 13.91
CA VAL A 567 22.69 -1.20 13.89
C VAL A 567 21.99 -1.32 12.53
N ILE A 568 22.70 -1.23 11.40
CA ILE A 568 22.12 -1.38 10.06
C ILE A 568 21.49 -2.77 9.87
N ILE A 569 22.17 -3.83 10.29
CA ILE A 569 21.63 -5.20 10.19
C ILE A 569 20.38 -5.35 11.08
N SER A 570 20.34 -4.72 12.25
CA SER A 570 19.16 -4.72 13.11
C SER A 570 17.96 -3.98 12.48
N LEU A 571 18.20 -3.02 11.59
CA LEU A 571 17.13 -2.35 10.84
C LEU A 571 16.44 -3.31 9.87
N LEU A 572 17.21 -4.16 9.18
CA LEU A 572 16.68 -5.25 8.34
C LEU A 572 15.83 -6.25 9.15
N GLU A 573 16.22 -6.53 10.39
CA GLU A 573 15.46 -7.42 11.28
C GLU A 573 14.15 -6.79 11.76
N LYS A 574 14.16 -5.51 12.12
CA LYS A 574 13.00 -4.80 12.66
C LYS A 574 11.97 -4.38 11.60
N HIS A 575 12.42 -3.95 10.42
CA HIS A 575 11.56 -3.31 9.40
C HIS A 575 11.36 -4.16 8.14
N GLY A 576 11.99 -5.32 8.06
CA GLY A 576 11.85 -6.24 6.93
C GLY A 576 12.82 -5.93 5.79
N ARG A 577 12.51 -6.45 4.59
CA ARG A 577 13.40 -6.45 3.42
C ARG A 577 13.26 -5.17 2.60
N ASP A 578 13.78 -4.07 3.12
CA ASP A 578 13.86 -2.79 2.38
C ASP A 578 15.09 -2.79 1.44
N PRO A 579 14.92 -2.58 0.11
CA PRO A 579 16.04 -2.47 -0.82
C PRO A 579 17.03 -1.36 -0.45
N LYS A 580 16.56 -0.23 0.12
CA LYS A 580 17.45 0.88 0.48
C LYS A 580 18.49 0.49 1.54
N VAL A 581 18.12 -0.37 2.49
CA VAL A 581 19.06 -0.85 3.52
C VAL A 581 20.14 -1.73 2.89
N LEU A 582 19.79 -2.51 1.86
CA LEU A 582 20.76 -3.28 1.09
C LEU A 582 21.67 -2.39 0.25
N ASP A 583 21.14 -1.31 -0.34
CA ASP A 583 21.93 -0.31 -1.08
C ASP A 583 22.95 0.39 -0.18
N VAL A 584 22.57 0.71 1.07
CA VAL A 584 23.48 1.22 2.10
C VAL A 584 24.57 0.19 2.42
N LEU A 585 24.22 -1.08 2.66
CA LEU A 585 25.20 -2.14 2.91
C LEU A 585 26.15 -2.37 1.71
N CYS A 586 25.65 -2.22 0.49
CA CYS A 586 26.45 -2.28 -0.73
C CYS A 586 27.43 -1.10 -0.82
N SER A 587 26.94 0.12 -0.57
CA SER A 587 27.75 1.35 -0.57
C SER A 587 28.82 1.34 0.52
N LEU A 588 28.57 0.67 1.65
CA LEU A 588 29.58 0.44 2.70
C LEU A 588 30.76 -0.43 2.26
N CYS A 589 30.55 -1.31 1.27
CA CYS A 589 31.58 -2.22 0.80
C CYS A 589 32.51 -1.57 -0.23
N VAL A 590 31.99 -0.66 -1.05
CA VAL A 590 32.69 -0.02 -2.16
C VAL A 590 32.36 1.48 -2.19
N GLY A 591 33.34 2.32 -1.89
CA GLY A 591 33.24 3.77 -2.05
C GLY A 591 34.11 4.24 -3.23
N ASN A 592 33.53 4.97 -4.18
CA ASN A 592 34.24 5.52 -5.35
C ASN A 592 35.14 4.51 -6.09
N GLY A 593 34.67 3.27 -6.22
CA GLY A 593 35.40 2.18 -6.90
C GLY A 593 36.50 1.51 -6.06
N VAL A 594 36.68 1.90 -4.79
CA VAL A 594 37.65 1.30 -3.86
C VAL A 594 36.92 0.50 -2.79
N ALA A 595 37.39 -0.74 -2.54
CA ALA A 595 36.78 -1.65 -1.58
C ALA A 595 37.31 -1.46 -0.14
N VAL A 596 36.41 -1.40 0.84
CA VAL A 596 36.75 -1.27 2.26
C VAL A 596 36.69 -2.64 2.95
N ARG A 597 37.87 -3.25 3.21
CA ARG A 597 37.97 -4.63 3.71
C ARG A 597 37.38 -4.86 5.10
N SER A 598 37.51 -3.89 6.01
CA SER A 598 36.95 -3.99 7.37
C SER A 598 35.42 -4.13 7.34
N SER A 599 34.73 -3.28 6.58
CA SER A 599 33.27 -3.33 6.41
C SER A 599 32.81 -4.64 5.78
N GLN A 600 33.52 -5.11 4.74
CA GLN A 600 33.21 -6.40 4.10
C GLN A 600 33.27 -7.57 5.09
N ASN A 601 34.32 -7.63 5.91
CA ASN A 601 34.47 -8.69 6.91
C ASN A 601 33.37 -8.60 7.97
N ASN A 602 33.11 -7.40 8.52
CA ASN A 602 32.08 -7.20 9.52
C ASN A 602 30.67 -7.56 9.01
N ILE A 603 30.36 -7.22 7.75
CA ILE A 603 29.09 -7.61 7.10
C ILE A 603 29.04 -9.14 6.94
N CYS A 604 30.11 -9.77 6.46
CA CYS A 604 30.17 -11.24 6.33
C CYS A 604 29.94 -11.93 7.68
N ASP A 605 30.61 -11.46 8.74
CA ASP A 605 30.60 -12.07 10.07
C ASP A 605 29.26 -11.87 10.79
N ASN A 606 28.55 -10.76 10.55
CA ASN A 606 27.29 -10.48 11.24
C ASN A 606 26.03 -10.86 10.43
N LEU A 607 26.08 -10.84 9.10
CA LEU A 607 24.90 -11.09 8.24
C LEU A 607 24.78 -12.55 7.78
N LEU A 608 25.90 -13.24 7.50
CA LEU A 608 25.88 -14.59 6.91
C LEU A 608 25.60 -15.75 7.89
N PRO A 609 26.01 -15.71 9.17
CA PRO A 609 25.85 -16.88 10.05
C PRO A 609 24.40 -17.20 10.43
N SER A 610 23.56 -16.19 10.63
CA SER A 610 22.18 -16.37 11.13
C SER A 610 21.25 -16.94 10.07
N ARG A 611 21.51 -16.68 8.77
CA ARG A 611 20.77 -17.25 7.63
C ARG A 611 19.25 -17.01 7.65
N SER A 612 18.75 -16.18 8.57
CA SER A 612 17.32 -15.91 8.79
C SER A 612 16.81 -14.72 7.97
N LEU A 613 17.68 -13.75 7.68
CA LEU A 613 17.31 -12.50 7.00
C LEU A 613 17.32 -12.64 5.46
N LEU A 614 18.35 -13.30 4.92
CA LEU A 614 18.58 -13.45 3.48
C LEU A 614 17.86 -14.66 2.89
N LEU A 615 17.40 -14.51 1.64
CA LEU A 615 16.84 -15.63 0.87
C LEU A 615 17.92 -16.66 0.55
N GLN A 616 17.56 -17.94 0.68
CA GLN A 616 18.42 -19.08 0.34
C GLN A 616 17.80 -19.90 -0.77
N THR A 617 18.66 -20.41 -1.64
CA THR A 617 18.26 -21.35 -2.69
C THR A 617 19.10 -22.61 -2.60
N LYS A 618 18.49 -23.74 -2.93
CA LYS A 618 19.15 -25.04 -3.07
C LYS A 618 18.45 -25.79 -4.19
N LEU A 619 19.24 -26.37 -5.10
CA LEU A 619 18.71 -27.30 -6.08
C LEU A 619 18.15 -28.53 -5.37
N VAL A 620 16.89 -28.85 -5.61
CA VAL A 620 16.20 -30.02 -5.07
C VAL A 620 15.60 -30.80 -6.24
N ASP A 621 15.80 -32.12 -6.25
CA ASP A 621 15.22 -32.98 -7.27
C ASP A 621 13.68 -32.94 -7.24
N HIS A 622 13.05 -33.04 -8.40
CA HIS A 622 11.60 -33.11 -8.52
C HIS A 622 11.11 -34.48 -7.98
N VAL A 623 10.41 -34.48 -6.83
CA VAL A 623 9.87 -35.70 -6.21
C VAL A 623 8.37 -35.53 -5.97
N ALA A 624 7.58 -36.57 -6.28
CA ALA A 624 6.19 -36.67 -5.85
C ALA A 624 6.17 -36.80 -4.31
N ARG A 625 5.96 -35.64 -3.65
CA ARG A 625 5.90 -35.37 -2.20
C ARG A 625 7.23 -35.42 -1.43
N CYS A 626 7.50 -34.34 -0.70
CA CYS A 626 8.69 -34.09 0.11
C CYS A 626 8.60 -34.75 1.49
N ASN A 627 9.56 -35.63 1.80
CA ASN A 627 10.14 -35.74 3.13
C ASN A 627 11.66 -35.61 2.98
N LYS A 628 12.30 -34.77 3.80
CA LYS A 628 13.76 -34.57 3.81
C LYS A 628 14.48 -35.88 4.12
N VAL A 629 15.00 -36.56 3.11
CA VAL A 629 16.06 -37.56 3.32
C VAL A 629 17.38 -36.79 3.45
N ARG A 630 17.99 -36.82 4.64
CA ARG A 630 19.36 -36.33 4.83
C ARG A 630 20.30 -37.22 3.99
N PRO A 631 21.19 -36.68 3.16
CA PRO A 631 22.21 -37.49 2.53
C PRO A 631 23.19 -37.92 3.61
N ILE A 632 23.18 -39.21 3.94
CA ILE A 632 24.29 -39.86 4.65
C ILE A 632 25.00 -40.69 3.59
N ASP A 633 26.31 -40.50 3.51
CA ASP A 633 27.19 -41.10 2.53
C ASP A 633 27.08 -42.65 2.50
N THR A 634 27.20 -43.17 1.28
CA THR A 634 27.47 -44.56 0.89
C THR A 634 26.35 -45.62 1.03
N THR A 635 25.84 -46.04 -0.14
CA THR A 635 24.87 -47.12 -0.46
C THR A 635 23.38 -46.80 -0.25
N PRO A 636 22.49 -47.15 -1.20
CA PRO A 636 21.05 -47.08 -0.97
C PRO A 636 20.66 -48.09 0.13
N PHE A 637 20.00 -47.62 1.19
CA PHE A 637 19.53 -48.48 2.30
C PHE A 637 18.54 -49.57 1.85
N ILE A 638 17.90 -49.39 0.70
CA ILE A 638 17.03 -50.36 0.03
C ILE A 638 17.72 -50.78 -1.26
N GLN A 639 18.02 -52.06 -1.40
CA GLN A 639 18.76 -52.63 -2.52
C GLN A 639 17.81 -53.26 -3.55
N LYS A 640 18.32 -53.46 -4.77
CA LYS A 640 17.59 -54.18 -5.82
C LYS A 640 17.26 -55.60 -5.34
N GLY A 641 15.97 -55.91 -5.26
CA GLY A 641 15.47 -57.23 -4.84
C GLY A 641 14.85 -57.24 -3.44
N ASP A 642 15.04 -56.17 -2.65
CA ASP A 642 14.43 -56.06 -1.33
C ASP A 642 12.90 -56.00 -1.39
N VAL A 643 12.28 -56.53 -0.34
CA VAL A 643 10.83 -56.60 -0.17
C VAL A 643 10.46 -55.89 1.12
N ILE A 644 9.72 -54.78 0.99
CA ILE A 644 9.24 -54.02 2.13
C ILE A 644 7.81 -54.49 2.45
N GLY A 645 7.60 -55.01 3.65
CA GLY A 645 6.27 -55.32 4.15
C GLY A 645 5.77 -54.21 5.07
N CYS A 646 4.59 -53.67 4.80
CA CYS A 646 3.92 -52.66 5.60
C CYS A 646 2.77 -53.31 6.38
N ILE A 647 2.78 -53.18 7.70
CA ILE A 647 1.83 -53.83 8.60
C ILE A 647 1.08 -52.73 9.35
N LEU A 648 -0.24 -52.73 9.26
CA LEU A 648 -1.12 -51.74 9.87
C LEU A 648 -2.15 -52.44 10.77
N ASP A 649 -2.23 -52.01 12.01
CA ASP A 649 -3.25 -52.42 12.98
C ASP A 649 -4.00 -51.17 13.45
N LEU A 650 -5.28 -51.06 13.06
CA LEU A 650 -6.14 -49.93 13.41
C LEU A 650 -6.79 -50.06 14.79
N ASN A 651 -6.71 -51.23 15.46
CA ASN A 651 -7.28 -51.41 16.79
C ASN A 651 -6.40 -50.77 17.88
N VAL A 652 -5.08 -50.80 17.71
CA VAL A 652 -4.08 -50.24 18.64
C VAL A 652 -3.29 -49.08 17.98
N PRO A 653 -3.93 -48.35 17.05
CA PRO A 653 -3.34 -47.60 15.93
C PRO A 653 -1.82 -47.73 15.83
N LEU A 654 -1.36 -48.85 15.27
CA LEU A 654 0.04 -49.27 15.22
C LEU A 654 0.45 -49.59 13.78
N MET A 655 1.52 -48.96 13.30
CA MET A 655 2.11 -49.26 11.98
C MET A 655 3.56 -49.71 12.15
N THR A 656 3.89 -50.84 11.52
CA THR A 656 5.23 -51.46 11.58
C THR A 656 5.70 -51.90 10.20
N PHE A 657 7.01 -52.03 10.03
CA PHE A 657 7.62 -52.37 8.74
C PHE A 657 8.54 -53.57 8.85
N THR A 658 8.68 -54.29 7.75
CA THR A 658 9.63 -55.39 7.58
C THR A 658 10.47 -55.17 6.32
N VAL A 659 11.73 -55.60 6.34
CA VAL A 659 12.57 -55.74 5.14
C VAL A 659 12.92 -57.21 4.99
N ASN A 660 12.56 -57.80 3.86
CA ASN A 660 12.80 -59.22 3.56
C ASN A 660 12.26 -60.17 4.66
N GLY A 661 11.10 -59.83 5.23
CA GLY A 661 10.45 -60.59 6.31
C GLY A 661 10.98 -60.31 7.73
N ILE A 662 12.05 -59.51 7.87
CA ILE A 662 12.63 -59.16 9.18
C ILE A 662 12.02 -57.84 9.67
N ARG A 663 11.46 -57.83 10.87
CA ARG A 663 10.84 -56.64 11.48
C ARG A 663 11.88 -55.57 11.82
N ILE A 664 11.63 -54.34 11.40
CA ILE A 664 12.46 -53.18 11.72
C ILE A 664 12.18 -52.74 13.16
N LYS A 665 13.23 -52.30 13.88
CA LYS A 665 13.08 -51.72 15.23
C LYS A 665 12.42 -50.34 15.12
N GLY A 666 11.24 -50.20 15.71
CA GLY A 666 10.44 -48.96 15.70
C GLY A 666 9.01 -49.22 15.23
N ALA A 667 8.07 -48.38 15.67
CA ALA A 667 6.68 -48.44 15.24
C ALA A 667 6.05 -47.05 15.35
N PHE A 668 5.11 -46.73 14.45
CA PHE A 668 4.26 -45.55 14.60
C PHE A 668 3.04 -45.93 15.43
N ARG A 669 2.70 -45.10 16.42
CA ARG A 669 1.58 -45.32 17.34
C ARG A 669 0.75 -44.04 17.46
N ASN A 670 -0.51 -44.17 17.85
CA ASN A 670 -1.41 -43.04 18.16
C ASN A 670 -1.57 -42.05 17.00
N PHE A 671 -1.58 -42.54 15.76
CA PHE A 671 -1.91 -41.70 14.61
C PHE A 671 -3.42 -41.49 14.51
N ASN A 672 -3.81 -40.38 13.88
CA ASN A 672 -5.21 -40.09 13.64
C ASN A 672 -5.84 -41.12 12.69
N THR A 673 -7.03 -41.59 13.01
CA THR A 673 -7.84 -42.50 12.19
C THR A 673 -9.04 -41.80 11.55
N ASP A 674 -9.07 -40.46 11.56
CA ASP A 674 -10.03 -39.65 10.81
C ASP A 674 -9.76 -39.80 9.30
N GLY A 675 -10.35 -40.84 8.70
CA GLY A 675 -10.26 -41.11 7.26
C GLY A 675 -9.65 -42.48 6.90
N MET A 676 -9.60 -42.76 5.60
CA MET A 676 -9.10 -44.02 5.04
C MET A 676 -7.59 -43.99 4.78
N PHE A 677 -6.94 -45.15 4.88
CA PHE A 677 -5.51 -45.31 4.57
C PHE A 677 -5.33 -45.96 3.20
N TYR A 678 -4.42 -45.40 2.38
CA TYR A 678 -4.07 -45.92 1.07
C TYR A 678 -2.63 -46.45 1.05
N PRO A 679 -2.34 -47.52 0.28
CA PRO A 679 -0.96 -47.96 0.05
C PRO A 679 -0.23 -46.92 -0.82
N VAL A 680 0.80 -46.29 -0.27
CA VAL A 680 1.57 -45.24 -0.97
C VAL A 680 3.03 -45.63 -1.14
N ILE A 681 3.63 -45.18 -2.24
CA ILE A 681 5.07 -45.28 -2.49
C ILE A 681 5.57 -43.95 -3.06
N SER A 682 6.75 -43.51 -2.62
CA SER A 682 7.44 -42.34 -3.18
C SER A 682 8.87 -42.74 -3.53
N PHE A 683 9.33 -42.34 -4.71
CA PHE A 683 10.68 -42.59 -5.19
C PHE A 683 11.11 -41.49 -6.17
N SER A 684 12.42 -41.24 -6.25
CA SER A 684 13.00 -40.26 -7.17
C SER A 684 13.09 -40.78 -8.60
N ALA A 685 13.42 -39.89 -9.53
CA ALA A 685 13.59 -40.24 -10.94
C ALA A 685 14.55 -41.42 -11.14
N LYS A 686 14.24 -42.29 -12.12
CA LYS A 686 15.01 -43.48 -12.53
C LYS A 686 14.97 -44.69 -11.57
N LEU A 687 14.21 -44.65 -10.48
CA LEU A 687 13.96 -45.81 -9.63
C LEU A 687 12.70 -46.58 -10.09
N SER A 688 12.68 -47.90 -9.88
CA SER A 688 11.57 -48.77 -10.26
C SER A 688 11.22 -49.75 -9.15
N CYS A 689 9.95 -49.80 -8.76
CA CYS A 689 9.40 -50.72 -7.77
C CYS A 689 8.11 -51.37 -8.28
N ARG A 690 7.66 -52.44 -7.63
CA ARG A 690 6.41 -53.16 -7.97
C ARG A 690 5.59 -53.41 -6.71
N PHE A 691 4.29 -53.10 -6.75
CA PHE A 691 3.34 -53.48 -5.70
C PHE A 691 3.07 -55.00 -5.72
N ILE A 692 2.93 -55.59 -4.54
CA ILE A 692 2.54 -56.99 -4.34
C ILE A 692 1.43 -57.00 -3.28
N MET A 693 0.18 -57.10 -3.71
CA MET A 693 -0.99 -56.94 -2.81
C MET A 693 -1.59 -58.28 -2.35
N GLY A 694 -1.17 -59.40 -2.94
CA GLY A 694 -1.73 -60.74 -2.70
C GLY A 694 -2.66 -61.22 -3.82
N GLY A 695 -3.11 -62.48 -3.74
CA GLY A 695 -4.00 -63.09 -4.72
C GLY A 695 -3.42 -63.12 -6.13
N ASP A 696 -4.23 -62.73 -7.12
CA ASP A 696 -3.84 -62.62 -8.53
C ASP A 696 -2.91 -61.42 -8.80
N HIS A 697 -2.80 -60.47 -7.86
CA HIS A 697 -1.95 -59.28 -7.95
C HIS A 697 -0.55 -59.48 -7.34
N GLY A 698 -0.06 -60.72 -7.38
CA GLY A 698 1.29 -61.11 -7.00
C GLY A 698 1.33 -61.90 -5.69
N ARG A 699 2.07 -63.02 -5.73
CA ARG A 699 2.26 -63.90 -4.58
C ARG A 699 3.13 -63.23 -3.51
N LEU A 700 2.59 -63.11 -2.30
CA LEU A 700 3.34 -62.62 -1.14
C LEU A 700 4.46 -63.60 -0.78
N ARG A 701 5.71 -63.10 -0.78
CA ARG A 701 6.90 -63.92 -0.49
C ARG A 701 7.05 -64.26 0.99
N TYR A 702 6.74 -63.30 1.87
CA TYR A 702 6.85 -63.46 3.33
C TYR A 702 5.49 -63.57 4.03
N GLY A 703 4.39 -63.31 3.30
CA GLY A 703 3.03 -63.36 3.82
C GLY A 703 2.70 -62.22 4.81
N PRO A 704 1.41 -62.02 5.13
CA PRO A 704 1.01 -61.18 6.26
C PRO A 704 1.32 -61.90 7.59
N PRO A 705 1.64 -61.18 8.67
CA PRO A 705 1.74 -61.75 10.02
C PRO A 705 0.39 -62.29 10.51
N ASP A 706 0.42 -63.13 11.55
CA ASP A 706 -0.79 -63.62 12.22
C ASP A 706 -1.73 -62.47 12.62
N GLY A 707 -3.03 -62.64 12.35
CA GLY A 707 -4.06 -61.63 12.59
C GLY A 707 -4.19 -60.55 11.51
N HIS A 708 -3.35 -60.56 10.46
CA HIS A 708 -3.42 -59.60 9.37
C HIS A 708 -3.84 -60.26 8.05
N SER A 709 -4.49 -59.49 7.18
CA SER A 709 -4.91 -59.95 5.85
C SER A 709 -4.06 -59.33 4.76
N PRO A 710 -3.85 -60.02 3.62
CA PRO A 710 -3.39 -59.37 2.39
C PRO A 710 -4.32 -58.24 1.98
N LEU A 711 -3.80 -57.15 1.44
CA LEU A 711 -4.62 -55.97 1.09
C LEU A 711 -5.65 -56.29 -0.01
N VAL A 712 -5.37 -57.25 -0.90
CA VAL A 712 -6.31 -57.69 -1.94
C VAL A 712 -7.66 -58.16 -1.39
N GLU A 713 -7.72 -58.66 -0.15
CA GLU A 713 -8.95 -59.12 0.51
C GLU A 713 -9.93 -57.98 0.82
N SER A 714 -9.47 -56.71 0.75
CA SER A 714 -10.30 -55.53 0.97
C SER A 714 -10.96 -54.98 -0.30
N LEU A 715 -10.65 -55.57 -1.47
CA LEU A 715 -11.18 -55.11 -2.75
C LEU A 715 -12.69 -55.40 -2.85
N GLN A 716 -13.49 -54.37 -3.13
CA GLN A 716 -14.94 -54.54 -3.24
C GLN A 716 -15.35 -55.32 -4.51
N PRO A 717 -16.56 -55.93 -4.53
CA PRO A 717 -17.09 -56.57 -5.74
C PRO A 717 -17.14 -55.60 -6.92
N LYS A 718 -16.59 -56.01 -8.08
CA LYS A 718 -16.48 -55.22 -9.33
C LYS A 718 -15.44 -54.08 -9.31
N GLN A 719 -14.71 -53.87 -8.22
CA GLN A 719 -13.62 -52.89 -8.18
C GLN A 719 -12.39 -53.42 -8.92
N ILE A 720 -11.75 -52.58 -9.74
CA ILE A 720 -10.51 -52.90 -10.46
C ILE A 720 -9.36 -52.19 -9.75
N LEU A 721 -8.31 -52.92 -9.40
CA LEU A 721 -7.12 -52.35 -8.78
C LEU A 721 -6.27 -51.59 -9.81
N SER A 722 -6.17 -50.26 -9.68
CA SER A 722 -5.29 -49.38 -10.45
C SER A 722 -4.22 -48.74 -9.54
N VAL A 723 -3.13 -48.28 -10.16
CA VAL A 723 -2.13 -47.42 -9.50
C VAL A 723 -2.34 -46.02 -10.03
N ASP A 724 -2.85 -45.15 -9.17
CA ASP A 724 -3.16 -43.77 -9.52
C ASP A 724 -2.20 -42.81 -8.80
N PRO A 725 -1.83 -41.68 -9.44
CA PRO A 725 -1.03 -40.66 -8.79
C PRO A 725 -1.83 -40.05 -7.63
N CYS A 726 -1.19 -39.85 -6.47
CA CYS A 726 -1.85 -39.22 -5.32
C CYS A 726 -2.28 -37.76 -5.59
N PHE A 727 -1.78 -37.13 -6.65
CA PHE A 727 -2.17 -35.79 -7.07
C PHE A 727 -1.98 -35.64 -8.58
N GLU A 728 -3.02 -35.18 -9.28
CA GLU A 728 -3.02 -35.05 -10.73
C GLU A 728 -3.45 -33.63 -11.16
N PHE A 729 -2.84 -33.13 -12.23
CA PHE A 729 -3.20 -31.86 -12.89
C PHE A 729 -3.77 -32.08 -14.30
N GLY A 730 -3.94 -33.33 -14.71
CA GLY A 730 -4.16 -33.76 -16.09
C GLY A 730 -2.86 -34.05 -16.84
N GLU A 731 -2.99 -34.44 -18.10
CA GLU A 731 -1.86 -34.69 -19.00
C GLU A 731 -1.36 -33.37 -19.64
N LEU A 732 -0.59 -32.60 -18.87
CA LEU A 732 -0.10 -31.27 -19.25
C LEU A 732 0.70 -31.26 -20.56
N SER A 733 1.44 -32.33 -20.88
CA SER A 733 2.18 -32.48 -22.13
C SER A 733 1.28 -32.52 -23.37
N LYS A 734 0.00 -32.86 -23.19
CA LYS A 734 -1.03 -32.84 -24.23
C LYS A 734 -2.00 -31.65 -24.07
N GLY A 735 -1.72 -30.72 -23.17
CA GLY A 735 -2.60 -29.58 -22.87
C GLY A 735 -3.88 -29.96 -22.12
N VAL A 736 -3.98 -31.18 -21.59
CA VAL A 736 -5.15 -31.64 -20.83
C VAL A 736 -4.98 -31.22 -19.38
N ILE A 737 -5.91 -30.41 -18.88
CA ILE A 737 -5.96 -29.96 -17.49
C ILE A 737 -7.14 -30.58 -16.76
N SER A 738 -6.96 -30.88 -15.48
CA SER A 738 -7.97 -31.53 -14.65
C SER A 738 -8.20 -30.77 -13.34
N GLY A 739 -9.47 -30.64 -12.97
CA GLY A 739 -9.86 -30.15 -11.65
C GLY A 739 -9.45 -31.11 -10.51
N PRO A 740 -9.79 -30.77 -9.26
CA PRO A 740 -9.58 -31.69 -8.14
C PRO A 740 -10.34 -33.00 -8.38
N SER A 741 -9.67 -34.13 -8.14
CA SER A 741 -10.33 -35.43 -8.16
C SER A 741 -11.40 -35.45 -7.09
N LEU A 742 -12.60 -35.89 -7.44
CA LEU A 742 -13.64 -36.19 -6.45
C LEU A 742 -13.09 -37.30 -5.56
N GLU A 743 -12.83 -36.99 -4.29
CA GLU A 743 -12.67 -38.04 -3.28
C GLU A 743 -13.99 -38.81 -3.30
N LEU A 744 -13.95 -40.03 -3.83
CA LEU A 744 -15.07 -40.95 -3.69
C LEU A 744 -15.33 -41.05 -2.18
N ASP A 745 -16.58 -40.84 -1.78
CA ASP A 745 -17.02 -40.99 -0.39
C ASP A 745 -17.03 -42.49 -0.03
N ASP A 746 -15.84 -43.10 -0.10
CA ASP A 746 -15.57 -44.49 0.26
C ASP A 746 -15.41 -44.56 1.78
N THR A 747 -16.45 -44.12 2.47
CA THR A 747 -16.65 -44.42 3.88
C THR A 747 -16.76 -45.94 4.03
N ALA A 748 -16.13 -46.47 5.08
CA ALA A 748 -16.28 -47.89 5.40
C ALA A 748 -17.77 -48.23 5.47
N PHE A 749 -18.18 -49.36 4.88
CA PHE A 749 -19.59 -49.73 4.85
C PHE A 749 -20.14 -49.91 6.28
N VAL A 750 -20.89 -48.91 6.73
CA VAL A 750 -21.67 -48.97 7.96
C VAL A 750 -23.13 -49.16 7.54
N PRO A 751 -23.73 -50.34 7.76
CA PRO A 751 -25.14 -50.54 7.41
C PRO A 751 -26.00 -49.63 8.28
N ALA A 752 -26.87 -48.87 7.63
CA ALA A 752 -27.84 -47.98 8.26
C ALA A 752 -29.26 -48.51 8.01
N PRO A 753 -29.75 -49.46 8.82
CA PRO A 753 -31.16 -49.82 8.80
C PRO A 753 -32.04 -48.61 9.12
N VAL A 754 -33.21 -48.56 8.51
CA VAL A 754 -34.25 -47.55 8.76
C VAL A 754 -34.60 -47.59 10.25
N GLU A 755 -34.55 -46.42 10.89
CA GLU A 755 -34.89 -46.30 12.30
C GLU A 755 -36.42 -46.38 12.49
N THR A 756 -36.85 -47.32 13.33
CA THR A 756 -38.27 -47.52 13.68
C THR A 756 -38.57 -47.22 15.15
N THR A 757 -37.56 -46.83 15.92
CA THR A 757 -37.67 -46.42 17.33
C THR A 757 -38.45 -45.10 17.43
N GLY A 758 -39.62 -45.14 18.07
CA GLY A 758 -40.51 -43.97 18.23
C GLY A 758 -41.71 -43.93 17.29
N ILE A 759 -41.78 -44.82 16.28
CA ILE A 759 -42.97 -44.93 15.41
C ILE A 759 -44.09 -45.67 16.15
N ILE A 760 -45.21 -44.96 16.37
CA ILE A 760 -46.45 -45.50 16.93
C ILE A 760 -47.40 -45.78 15.77
N LEU A 761 -47.76 -47.05 15.60
CA LEU A 761 -48.69 -47.45 14.54
C LEU A 761 -50.13 -47.21 15.00
N PRO A 762 -51.02 -46.70 14.13
CA PRO A 762 -52.44 -46.67 14.43
C PRO A 762 -53.00 -48.07 14.62
N SER A 763 -53.97 -48.25 15.53
CA SER A 763 -54.54 -49.56 15.87
C SER A 763 -55.12 -50.32 14.67
N TYR A 764 -55.64 -49.61 13.66
CA TYR A 764 -56.13 -50.24 12.42
C TYR A 764 -55.00 -50.82 11.55
N VAL A 765 -53.80 -50.24 11.58
CA VAL A 765 -52.60 -50.78 10.93
C VAL A 765 -52.02 -51.91 11.77
N GLU A 766 -51.99 -51.78 13.10
CA GLU A 766 -51.53 -52.86 13.96
C GLU A 766 -52.37 -54.12 13.78
N ASN A 767 -53.70 -54.02 13.61
CA ASN A 767 -54.57 -55.18 13.42
C ASN A 767 -54.24 -56.05 12.17
N VAL A 768 -53.51 -55.52 11.18
CA VAL A 768 -53.09 -56.33 10.01
C VAL A 768 -51.91 -57.25 10.31
N HIS A 769 -51.10 -56.95 11.33
CA HIS A 769 -49.84 -57.68 11.56
C HIS A 769 -50.06 -59.18 11.83
N ASP A 770 -51.16 -59.56 12.49
CA ASP A 770 -51.52 -60.97 12.72
C ASP A 770 -51.84 -61.70 11.41
N LYS A 771 -52.56 -61.05 10.48
CA LYS A 771 -52.89 -61.62 9.16
C LYS A 771 -51.67 -61.62 8.23
N LEU A 772 -50.85 -60.58 8.32
CA LEU A 772 -49.61 -60.47 7.56
C LEU A 772 -48.60 -61.53 8.02
N SER A 773 -48.42 -61.72 9.32
CA SER A 773 -47.56 -62.77 9.88
C SER A 773 -48.06 -64.17 9.55
N GLU A 774 -49.37 -64.40 9.55
CA GLU A 774 -49.96 -65.65 9.06
C GLU A 774 -49.61 -65.89 7.59
N ASN A 775 -49.81 -64.91 6.69
CA ASN A 775 -49.48 -65.09 5.27
C ASN A 775 -47.97 -65.27 5.04
N ILE A 776 -47.11 -64.53 5.75
CA ILE A 776 -45.65 -64.71 5.69
C ILE A 776 -45.28 -66.16 6.06
N HIS A 777 -45.91 -66.70 7.11
CA HIS A 777 -45.70 -68.08 7.53
C HIS A 777 -46.21 -69.10 6.50
N GLU A 778 -47.38 -68.88 5.91
CA GLU A 778 -47.94 -69.74 4.87
C GLU A 778 -47.05 -69.80 3.61
N VAL A 779 -46.48 -68.66 3.21
CA VAL A 779 -45.51 -68.55 2.09
C VAL A 779 -44.20 -69.26 2.43
N TRP A 780 -43.65 -69.02 3.63
CA TRP A 780 -42.45 -69.70 4.10
C TRP A 780 -42.63 -71.23 4.13
N ALA A 781 -43.77 -71.70 4.64
CA ALA A 781 -44.10 -73.12 4.71
C ALA A 781 -44.25 -73.73 3.31
N MET A 782 -44.92 -73.03 2.38
CA MET A 782 -45.03 -73.44 0.98
C MET A 782 -43.64 -73.62 0.34
N ASN A 783 -42.76 -72.62 0.48
CA ASN A 783 -41.41 -72.65 -0.10
C ASN A 783 -40.53 -73.74 0.53
N LYS A 784 -40.63 -73.96 1.85
CA LYS A 784 -39.92 -75.04 2.53
C LYS A 784 -40.37 -76.42 2.08
N ILE A 785 -41.67 -76.64 1.93
CA ILE A 785 -42.20 -77.92 1.44
C ILE A 785 -41.79 -78.15 -0.03
N ALA A 786 -41.84 -77.11 -0.87
CA ALA A 786 -41.34 -77.18 -2.24
C ALA A 786 -39.85 -77.56 -2.31
N ALA A 787 -39.04 -77.14 -1.33
CA ALA A 787 -37.62 -77.54 -1.19
C ALA A 787 -37.41 -78.97 -0.62
N GLY A 788 -38.51 -79.71 -0.38
CA GLY A 788 -38.51 -81.10 0.08
C GLY A 788 -38.51 -81.27 1.59
N TRP A 789 -38.88 -80.25 2.37
CA TRP A 789 -39.04 -80.37 3.82
C TRP A 789 -40.41 -80.92 4.20
N SER A 790 -40.45 -81.78 5.21
CA SER A 790 -41.70 -82.36 5.75
C SER A 790 -41.84 -82.09 7.25
N TYR A 791 -43.06 -82.15 7.78
CA TYR A 791 -43.28 -81.96 9.21
C TYR A 791 -42.58 -83.04 10.07
N GLY A 792 -41.98 -82.62 11.19
CA GLY A 792 -41.51 -83.51 12.25
C GLY A 792 -41.33 -82.78 13.57
N GLU A 793 -41.58 -83.44 14.70
CA GLU A 793 -41.56 -82.82 16.04
C GLU A 793 -40.20 -82.26 16.44
N ILE A 794 -39.12 -82.82 15.88
CA ILE A 794 -37.74 -82.38 16.11
C ILE A 794 -37.16 -81.97 14.75
N ARG A 795 -36.47 -80.84 14.72
CA ARG A 795 -35.76 -80.36 13.53
C ARG A 795 -34.61 -81.31 13.21
N ASP A 796 -34.61 -81.85 11.99
CA ASP A 796 -33.57 -82.73 11.46
C ASP A 796 -33.25 -82.29 10.03
N ASP A 797 -32.12 -81.59 9.88
CA ASP A 797 -31.72 -81.00 8.60
C ASP A 797 -31.26 -82.06 7.58
N VAL A 798 -30.80 -83.23 8.04
CA VAL A 798 -30.38 -84.35 7.17
C VAL A 798 -31.60 -85.06 6.59
N ARG A 799 -32.63 -85.29 7.42
CA ARG A 799 -33.90 -85.90 6.98
C ARG A 799 -34.93 -84.89 6.48
N LYS A 800 -34.55 -83.61 6.40
CA LYS A 800 -35.39 -82.47 6.02
C LYS A 800 -36.73 -82.45 6.78
N LYS A 801 -36.69 -82.59 8.10
CA LYS A 801 -37.86 -82.45 8.97
C LYS A 801 -37.86 -81.13 9.71
N HIS A 802 -38.98 -80.42 9.71
CA HIS A 802 -39.11 -79.13 10.38
C HIS A 802 -40.39 -79.03 11.24
N PRO A 803 -40.29 -78.66 12.53
CA PRO A 803 -41.42 -78.59 13.45
C PRO A 803 -42.39 -77.43 13.15
N CYS A 804 -41.90 -76.35 12.54
CA CYS A 804 -42.73 -75.19 12.19
C CYS A 804 -43.66 -75.40 10.98
N LEU A 805 -43.64 -76.56 10.31
CA LEU A 805 -44.57 -76.88 9.23
C LEU A 805 -45.96 -77.25 9.78
N THR A 806 -46.57 -76.30 10.47
CA THR A 806 -47.88 -76.38 11.12
C THR A 806 -48.59 -75.03 10.93
N SER A 807 -49.88 -74.94 11.25
CA SER A 807 -50.64 -73.69 11.18
C SER A 807 -50.04 -72.62 12.09
N PHE A 808 -50.11 -71.34 11.71
CA PHE A 808 -49.60 -70.20 12.49
C PHE A 808 -50.02 -70.23 13.98
N ALA A 809 -51.27 -70.59 14.27
CA ALA A 809 -51.80 -70.70 15.64
C ALA A 809 -51.12 -71.78 16.51
N ARG A 810 -50.51 -72.79 15.88
CA ARG A 810 -49.83 -73.93 16.53
C ARG A 810 -48.30 -73.83 16.50
N LEU A 811 -47.77 -72.69 16.05
CA LEU A 811 -46.33 -72.45 16.08
C LEU A 811 -45.80 -72.39 17.51
N PRO A 812 -44.54 -72.80 17.75
CA PRO A 812 -43.84 -72.48 18.98
C PRO A 812 -43.91 -70.98 19.28
N MET A 813 -44.11 -70.62 20.56
CA MET A 813 -44.31 -69.22 20.96
C MET A 813 -43.16 -68.30 20.51
N ALA A 814 -41.94 -68.81 20.45
CA ALA A 814 -40.77 -68.07 19.97
C ALA A 814 -40.87 -67.74 18.48
N GLU A 815 -41.19 -68.71 17.64
CA GLU A 815 -41.34 -68.56 16.18
C GLU A 815 -42.54 -67.68 15.82
N ARG A 816 -43.67 -67.90 16.49
CA ARG A 816 -44.85 -67.04 16.33
C ARG A 816 -44.53 -65.57 16.67
N ARG A 817 -43.84 -65.33 17.79
CA ARG A 817 -43.40 -63.98 18.16
C ARG A 817 -42.44 -63.37 17.15
N TYR A 818 -41.56 -64.18 16.55
CA TYR A 818 -40.64 -63.73 15.51
C TYR A 818 -41.40 -63.22 14.28
N ASP A 819 -42.33 -64.02 13.72
CA ASP A 819 -43.12 -63.62 12.54
C ASP A 819 -44.00 -62.39 12.82
N THR A 820 -44.64 -62.35 14.00
CA THR A 820 -45.40 -61.19 14.48
C THR A 820 -44.53 -59.94 14.59
N THR A 821 -43.31 -60.06 15.10
CA THR A 821 -42.36 -58.94 15.23
C THR A 821 -41.87 -58.48 13.87
N LEU A 822 -41.56 -59.40 12.96
CA LEU A 822 -41.14 -59.10 11.59
C LEU A 822 -42.22 -58.32 10.83
N ALA A 823 -43.48 -58.75 10.94
CA ALA A 823 -44.63 -58.06 10.37
C ALA A 823 -44.78 -56.63 10.94
N LEU A 824 -44.69 -56.47 12.27
CA LEU A 824 -44.77 -55.16 12.93
C LEU A 824 -43.62 -54.23 12.52
N GLN A 825 -42.39 -54.74 12.46
CA GLN A 825 -41.22 -53.94 12.06
C GLN A 825 -41.32 -53.53 10.59
N THR A 826 -41.83 -54.40 9.72
CA THR A 826 -42.05 -54.06 8.30
C THR A 826 -43.07 -52.94 8.16
N LEU A 827 -44.19 -52.98 8.90
CA LEU A 827 -45.19 -51.91 8.92
C LEU A 827 -44.62 -50.58 9.44
N LYS A 828 -43.83 -50.62 10.53
CA LYS A 828 -43.13 -49.44 11.05
C LYS A 828 -42.12 -48.87 10.05
N THR A 829 -41.42 -49.73 9.31
CA THR A 829 -40.47 -49.33 8.28
C THR A 829 -41.17 -48.58 7.16
N ILE A 830 -42.31 -49.09 6.68
CA ILE A 830 -43.12 -48.42 5.63
C ILE A 830 -43.52 -47.01 6.07
N VAL A 831 -43.99 -46.86 7.31
CA VAL A 831 -44.37 -45.54 7.87
C VAL A 831 -43.15 -44.63 8.06
N SER A 832 -42.02 -45.16 8.53
CA SER A 832 -40.77 -44.41 8.71
C SER A 832 -40.19 -43.91 7.38
N LEU A 833 -40.38 -44.66 6.29
CA LEU A 833 -40.06 -44.25 4.92
C LEU A 833 -41.01 -43.19 4.34
N GLY A 834 -41.97 -42.69 5.13
CA GLY A 834 -42.89 -41.62 4.75
C GLY A 834 -44.16 -42.08 4.03
N TYR A 835 -44.39 -43.38 3.87
CA TYR A 835 -45.62 -43.88 3.24
C TYR A 835 -46.78 -43.87 4.23
N HIS A 836 -47.93 -43.38 3.78
CA HIS A 836 -49.15 -43.39 4.57
C HIS A 836 -49.97 -44.64 4.27
N ILE A 837 -50.30 -45.39 5.32
CA ILE A 837 -51.10 -46.61 5.22
C ILE A 837 -52.55 -46.26 5.50
N THR A 838 -53.41 -46.31 4.49
CA THR A 838 -54.86 -46.08 4.60
C THR A 838 -55.62 -47.39 4.34
N VAL A 839 -56.86 -47.48 4.85
CA VAL A 839 -57.70 -48.68 4.68
C VAL A 839 -58.87 -48.33 3.78
N ASP A 840 -59.00 -49.05 2.66
CA ASP A 840 -60.19 -49.03 1.82
C ASP A 840 -61.02 -50.30 2.07
N LYS A 841 -62.24 -50.38 1.51
CA LYS A 841 -63.13 -51.53 1.67
C LYS A 841 -62.40 -52.82 1.25
N PRO A 842 -62.23 -53.81 2.15
CA PRO A 842 -61.56 -55.05 1.79
C PRO A 842 -62.36 -55.76 0.68
N PRO A 843 -61.69 -56.31 -0.35
CA PRO A 843 -62.38 -56.96 -1.45
C PRO A 843 -63.24 -58.13 -0.93
N ALA A 844 -64.45 -58.28 -1.46
CA ALA A 844 -65.46 -59.22 -0.97
C ALA A 844 -65.04 -60.71 -1.00
N ARG A 845 -63.94 -61.07 -1.69
CA ARG A 845 -63.43 -62.45 -1.75
C ARG A 845 -61.92 -62.52 -1.94
N ILE A 846 -61.18 -62.65 -0.85
CA ILE A 846 -59.74 -62.97 -0.85
C ILE A 846 -59.56 -64.45 -1.25
N ARG A 847 -58.68 -64.73 -2.22
CA ARG A 847 -58.42 -66.09 -2.72
C ARG A 847 -57.05 -66.57 -2.23
N SER A 848 -56.98 -67.84 -1.83
CA SER A 848 -55.72 -68.54 -1.58
C SER A 848 -55.33 -69.41 -2.76
N ILE A 849 -54.04 -69.70 -2.87
CA ILE A 849 -53.48 -70.59 -3.88
C ILE A 849 -53.92 -72.03 -3.55
N LYS A 850 -54.52 -72.71 -4.54
CA LYS A 850 -54.91 -74.12 -4.41
C LYS A 850 -53.72 -75.03 -4.72
N LEU A 851 -53.01 -75.46 -3.68
CA LEU A 851 -51.90 -76.40 -3.81
C LEU A 851 -52.38 -77.86 -3.99
N PRO A 852 -51.64 -78.74 -4.68
CA PRO A 852 -51.93 -80.18 -4.72
C PRO A 852 -51.69 -80.86 -3.36
N ASN A 853 -52.18 -82.08 -3.16
CA ASN A 853 -52.00 -82.80 -1.89
C ASN A 853 -50.58 -83.35 -1.71
N ASP A 854 -49.91 -83.76 -2.78
CA ASP A 854 -48.50 -84.16 -2.77
C ASP A 854 -47.69 -83.07 -3.47
N PRO A 855 -46.62 -82.48 -2.87
CA PRO A 855 -46.04 -82.73 -1.53
C PRO A 855 -46.61 -81.87 -0.40
N PHE A 856 -47.63 -81.03 -0.64
CA PHE A 856 -47.99 -79.94 0.29
C PHE A 856 -48.83 -80.35 1.51
N LEU A 857 -49.55 -81.47 1.47
CA LEU A 857 -50.27 -81.98 2.64
C LEU A 857 -49.30 -82.71 3.56
N GLN A 858 -49.06 -82.13 4.73
CA GLN A 858 -48.13 -82.65 5.72
C GLN A 858 -48.76 -83.77 6.57
N PRO A 859 -47.94 -84.66 7.18
CA PRO A 859 -48.43 -85.74 8.03
C PRO A 859 -49.27 -85.31 9.24
N ASN A 860 -49.12 -84.07 9.71
CA ASN A 860 -49.91 -83.47 10.79
C ASN A 860 -51.25 -82.86 10.30
N GLY A 861 -51.60 -83.04 9.03
CA GLY A 861 -52.81 -82.49 8.39
C GLY A 861 -52.70 -81.02 7.98
N TYR A 862 -51.53 -80.39 8.16
CA TYR A 862 -51.30 -79.02 7.72
C TYR A 862 -51.05 -78.96 6.22
N LYS A 863 -51.62 -77.96 5.56
CA LYS A 863 -51.38 -77.67 4.14
C LYS A 863 -51.33 -76.15 3.98
N PRO A 864 -50.22 -75.59 3.48
CA PRO A 864 -50.13 -74.15 3.34
C PRO A 864 -51.15 -73.63 2.31
N ALA A 865 -51.70 -72.45 2.58
CA ALA A 865 -52.69 -71.78 1.76
C ALA A 865 -52.40 -70.27 1.64
N PRO A 866 -51.23 -69.89 1.06
CA PRO A 866 -50.88 -68.48 0.89
C PRO A 866 -51.84 -67.77 -0.05
N LEU A 867 -51.88 -66.44 0.04
CA LEU A 867 -52.73 -65.60 -0.80
C LEU A 867 -52.31 -65.63 -2.28
N ASP A 868 -53.28 -65.56 -3.19
CA ASP A 868 -53.02 -65.43 -4.62
C ASP A 868 -52.83 -63.95 -5.01
N LEU A 869 -51.57 -63.56 -5.26
CA LEU A 869 -51.15 -62.17 -5.47
C LEU A 869 -51.00 -61.78 -6.95
N HIS A 870 -51.24 -62.68 -7.91
CA HIS A 870 -50.98 -62.46 -9.34
C HIS A 870 -51.85 -61.35 -9.96
N ALA A 871 -53.04 -61.11 -9.40
CA ALA A 871 -53.98 -60.12 -9.90
C ALA A 871 -53.64 -58.67 -9.50
N ILE A 872 -52.65 -58.46 -8.62
CA ILE A 872 -52.27 -57.14 -8.12
C ILE A 872 -51.10 -56.59 -8.93
N THR A 873 -51.22 -55.37 -9.43
CA THR A 873 -50.14 -54.66 -10.13
C THR A 873 -49.61 -53.53 -9.25
N LEU A 874 -48.30 -53.43 -9.08
CA LEU A 874 -47.66 -52.36 -8.31
C LEU A 874 -47.47 -51.11 -9.17
N THR A 875 -47.60 -49.93 -8.56
CA THR A 875 -47.27 -48.65 -9.21
C THR A 875 -45.76 -48.41 -9.17
N SER A 876 -45.24 -47.49 -10.00
CA SER A 876 -43.80 -47.14 -9.99
C SER A 876 -43.31 -46.70 -8.60
N LYS A 877 -44.14 -46.00 -7.82
CA LYS A 877 -43.81 -45.58 -6.45
C LYS A 877 -43.82 -46.74 -5.45
N MET A 878 -44.70 -47.72 -5.63
CA MET A 878 -44.66 -48.94 -4.82
C MET A 878 -43.45 -49.81 -5.15
N GLU A 879 -43.00 -49.83 -6.41
CA GLU A 879 -41.74 -50.50 -6.79
C GLU A 879 -40.50 -49.80 -6.19
N GLU A 880 -40.53 -48.47 -6.01
CA GLU A 880 -39.51 -47.75 -5.23
C GLU A 880 -39.53 -48.17 -3.74
N LEU A 881 -40.71 -48.27 -3.12
CA LEU A 881 -40.84 -48.79 -1.75
C LEU A 881 -40.31 -50.21 -1.61
N VAL A 882 -40.59 -51.09 -2.57
CA VAL A 882 -40.07 -52.46 -2.59
C VAL A 882 -38.54 -52.48 -2.56
N GLU A 883 -37.89 -51.59 -3.32
CA GLU A 883 -36.44 -51.47 -3.33
C GLU A 883 -35.89 -50.98 -1.97
N LEU A 884 -36.52 -49.97 -1.36
CA LEU A 884 -36.14 -49.45 -0.05
C LEU A 884 -36.30 -50.51 1.06
N LEU A 885 -37.36 -51.31 1.01
CA LEU A 885 -37.58 -52.41 1.95
C LEU A 885 -36.55 -53.54 1.75
N ALA A 886 -36.21 -53.84 0.50
CA ALA A 886 -35.20 -54.85 0.17
C ALA A 886 -33.78 -54.42 0.61
N GLU A 887 -33.46 -53.14 0.43
CA GLU A 887 -32.22 -52.52 0.94
C GLU A 887 -32.19 -52.54 2.48
N ASN A 888 -33.28 -52.14 3.14
CA ASN A 888 -33.36 -52.18 4.60
C ASN A 888 -33.19 -53.61 5.14
N THR A 889 -33.77 -54.61 4.47
CA THR A 889 -33.61 -56.03 4.83
C THR A 889 -32.13 -56.44 4.79
N HIS A 890 -31.40 -56.01 3.75
CA HIS A 890 -29.96 -56.24 3.66
C HIS A 890 -29.17 -55.50 4.74
N ASN A 891 -29.52 -54.24 5.03
CA ASN A 891 -28.85 -53.45 6.05
C ASN A 891 -29.05 -54.04 7.46
N VAL A 892 -30.24 -54.56 7.77
CA VAL A 892 -30.51 -55.26 9.04
C VAL A 892 -29.64 -56.51 9.14
N TYR A 893 -29.63 -57.35 8.11
CA TYR A 893 -28.76 -58.53 8.03
C TYR A 893 -27.28 -58.16 8.23
N ALA A 894 -26.79 -57.15 7.50
CA ALA A 894 -25.41 -56.71 7.57
C ALA A 894 -25.05 -56.18 8.97
N LYS A 895 -25.94 -55.40 9.59
CA LYS A 895 -25.74 -54.87 10.95
C LYS A 895 -25.64 -55.99 11.98
N GLU A 896 -26.52 -56.98 11.92
CA GLU A 896 -26.49 -58.14 12.83
C GLU A 896 -25.22 -58.97 12.66
N ARG A 897 -24.80 -59.20 11.41
CA ARG A 897 -23.57 -59.95 11.11
C ARG A 897 -22.33 -59.23 11.60
N ILE A 898 -22.24 -57.92 11.38
CA ILE A 898 -21.13 -57.10 11.90
C ILE A 898 -21.11 -57.09 13.43
N GLN A 899 -22.27 -56.98 14.10
CA GLN A 899 -22.37 -57.10 15.56
C GLN A 899 -21.91 -58.47 16.09
N GLN A 900 -22.10 -59.54 15.32
CA GLN A 900 -21.58 -60.88 15.63
C GLN A 900 -20.07 -61.05 15.32
N GLY A 901 -19.40 -59.98 14.88
CA GLY A 901 -17.98 -59.96 14.56
C GLY A 901 -17.65 -60.51 13.17
N TRP A 902 -18.61 -60.53 12.24
CA TRP A 902 -18.32 -60.84 10.84
C TRP A 902 -17.73 -59.63 10.12
N THR A 903 -16.77 -59.90 9.24
CA THR A 903 -16.06 -58.90 8.45
C THR A 903 -16.19 -59.20 6.96
N TYR A 904 -15.94 -58.20 6.11
CA TYR A 904 -15.91 -58.41 4.67
C TYR A 904 -14.76 -59.36 4.27
N GLY A 905 -14.99 -60.17 3.24
CA GLY A 905 -13.94 -60.95 2.56
C GLY A 905 -14.43 -61.50 1.23
N LEU A 906 -13.52 -61.84 0.32
CA LEU A 906 -13.87 -62.24 -1.06
C LEU A 906 -14.65 -63.56 -1.15
N SER A 907 -14.56 -64.40 -0.12
CA SER A 907 -15.26 -65.67 -0.01
C SER A 907 -15.90 -65.84 1.36
N GLU A 908 -16.99 -66.61 1.42
CA GLU A 908 -17.63 -66.98 2.70
C GLU A 908 -16.69 -67.90 3.49
N ASP A 909 -16.28 -67.48 4.67
CA ASP A 909 -15.43 -68.25 5.59
C ASP A 909 -16.01 -68.21 7.00
N SER A 910 -16.54 -69.34 7.46
CA SER A 910 -17.15 -69.45 8.79
C SER A 910 -16.13 -69.46 9.93
N VAL A 911 -14.89 -69.85 9.68
CA VAL A 911 -13.83 -69.94 10.70
C VAL A 911 -13.29 -68.54 10.98
N LEU A 912 -13.01 -67.78 9.93
CA LEU A 912 -12.53 -66.39 10.03
C LEU A 912 -13.66 -65.35 10.12
N ARG A 913 -14.92 -65.80 10.10
CA ARG A 913 -16.14 -64.98 10.09
C ARG A 913 -16.10 -63.92 8.98
N ARG A 914 -15.86 -64.36 7.74
CA ARG A 914 -15.84 -63.49 6.56
C ARG A 914 -17.01 -63.76 5.64
N SER A 915 -17.56 -62.70 5.06
CA SER A 915 -18.64 -62.81 4.07
C SER A 915 -18.48 -61.80 2.93
N PRO A 916 -18.66 -62.20 1.66
CA PRO A 916 -18.59 -61.29 0.51
C PRO A 916 -19.81 -60.37 0.40
N HIS A 917 -20.84 -60.62 1.20
CA HIS A 917 -22.09 -59.88 1.14
C HIS A 917 -22.15 -58.70 2.13
N LEU A 918 -21.10 -58.46 2.93
CA LEU A 918 -21.00 -57.29 3.82
C LEU A 918 -20.56 -56.04 3.05
N VAL A 919 -21.37 -55.66 2.07
CA VAL A 919 -21.19 -54.50 1.19
C VAL A 919 -22.50 -53.73 1.06
N PRO A 920 -22.49 -52.46 0.59
CA PRO A 920 -23.71 -51.71 0.33
C PRO A 920 -24.67 -52.48 -0.58
N TYR A 921 -25.98 -52.34 -0.39
CA TYR A 921 -26.98 -53.12 -1.13
C TYR A 921 -26.79 -53.06 -2.64
N LYS A 922 -26.41 -51.90 -3.19
CA LYS A 922 -26.05 -51.70 -4.61
C LYS A 922 -24.97 -52.67 -5.15
N ASN A 923 -24.06 -53.13 -4.30
CA ASN A 923 -22.90 -53.96 -4.66
C ASN A 923 -23.09 -55.45 -4.31
N VAL A 924 -24.23 -55.81 -3.69
CA VAL A 924 -24.57 -57.20 -3.36
C VAL A 924 -24.89 -58.00 -4.63
N ASP A 925 -24.67 -59.31 -4.58
CA ASP A 925 -25.02 -60.25 -5.64
C ASP A 925 -26.50 -60.16 -6.04
N ASP A 926 -26.74 -60.20 -7.35
CA ASP A 926 -28.07 -60.01 -7.92
C ASP A 926 -29.07 -61.10 -7.49
N ALA A 927 -28.59 -62.30 -7.13
CA ALA A 927 -29.43 -63.37 -6.59
C ALA A 927 -30.02 -63.01 -5.21
N ILE A 928 -29.23 -62.38 -4.33
CA ILE A 928 -29.68 -61.95 -3.00
C ILE A 928 -30.59 -60.73 -3.12
N LYS A 929 -30.21 -59.77 -3.97
CA LYS A 929 -31.08 -58.61 -4.26
C LYS A 929 -32.45 -59.05 -4.72
N LYS A 930 -32.50 -59.99 -5.68
CA LYS A 930 -33.73 -60.55 -6.20
C LYS A 930 -34.55 -61.22 -5.09
N ALA A 931 -33.93 -62.05 -4.24
CA ALA A 931 -34.63 -62.70 -3.14
C ALA A 931 -35.24 -61.69 -2.14
N ASN A 932 -34.49 -60.64 -1.76
CA ASN A 932 -35.00 -59.58 -0.88
C ASN A 932 -36.12 -58.78 -1.55
N ARG A 933 -35.97 -58.45 -2.84
CA ARG A 933 -36.96 -57.75 -3.64
C ARG A 933 -38.25 -58.55 -3.78
N ASP A 934 -38.15 -59.85 -4.06
CA ASP A 934 -39.30 -60.75 -4.17
C ASP A 934 -40.06 -60.80 -2.83
N THR A 935 -39.35 -60.92 -1.71
CA THR A 935 -39.94 -60.91 -0.34
C THR A 935 -40.63 -59.59 -0.01
N ALA A 936 -40.01 -58.45 -0.35
CA ALA A 936 -40.59 -57.13 -0.14
C ALA A 936 -41.82 -56.89 -1.03
N SER A 937 -41.75 -57.29 -2.31
CA SER A 937 -42.86 -57.21 -3.28
C SER A 937 -44.06 -58.02 -2.81
N GLU A 938 -43.84 -59.24 -2.33
CA GLU A 938 -44.86 -60.10 -1.77
C GLU A 938 -45.55 -59.48 -0.54
N THR A 939 -44.77 -58.86 0.34
CA THR A 939 -45.29 -58.17 1.52
C THR A 939 -46.17 -56.98 1.15
N VAL A 940 -45.72 -56.13 0.21
CA VAL A 940 -46.50 -54.98 -0.28
C VAL A 940 -47.81 -55.42 -0.96
N ARG A 941 -47.74 -56.46 -1.81
CA ARG A 941 -48.94 -57.03 -2.48
C ARG A 941 -49.91 -57.66 -1.50
N THR A 942 -49.40 -58.28 -0.43
CA THR A 942 -50.23 -58.85 0.65
C THR A 942 -51.04 -57.77 1.34
N LEU A 943 -50.43 -56.62 1.66
CA LEU A 943 -51.13 -55.47 2.26
C LEU A 943 -52.25 -54.95 1.36
N LEU A 944 -51.97 -54.79 0.07
CA LEU A 944 -52.97 -54.38 -0.94
C LEU A 944 -54.13 -55.38 -1.04
N THR A 945 -53.85 -56.69 -0.95
CA THR A 945 -54.88 -57.75 -0.98
C THR A 945 -55.84 -57.65 0.20
N TYR A 946 -55.33 -57.28 1.38
CA TYR A 946 -56.14 -57.08 2.59
C TYR A 946 -56.89 -55.73 2.62
N GLY A 947 -56.75 -54.89 1.59
CA GLY A 947 -57.43 -53.59 1.48
C GLY A 947 -56.65 -52.39 2.04
N TYR A 948 -55.34 -52.54 2.29
CA TYR A 948 -54.48 -51.45 2.76
C TYR A 948 -53.84 -50.76 1.57
N ILE A 949 -54.12 -49.48 1.38
CA ILE A 949 -53.52 -48.63 0.34
C ILE A 949 -52.27 -47.96 0.92
N LEU A 950 -51.21 -47.91 0.11
CA LEU A 950 -49.94 -47.27 0.45
C LEU A 950 -49.77 -46.01 -0.39
N ASP A 951 -50.02 -44.85 0.23
CA ASP A 951 -49.88 -43.57 -0.42
C ASP A 951 -48.42 -43.07 -0.31
N PRO A 952 -47.77 -42.71 -1.43
CA PRO A 952 -46.39 -42.24 -1.42
C PRO A 952 -46.27 -40.86 -0.76
N PRO A 953 -45.13 -40.55 -0.13
CA PRO A 953 -44.87 -39.21 0.42
C PRO A 953 -44.78 -38.14 -0.68
N SER A 954 -45.01 -36.87 -0.31
CA SER A 954 -44.68 -35.72 -1.16
C SER A 954 -43.17 -35.69 -1.42
N THR A 955 -42.76 -35.15 -2.59
CA THR A 955 -41.36 -35.16 -3.02
C THR A 955 -40.40 -34.55 -1.99
N GLU A 956 -40.84 -33.54 -1.22
CA GLU A 956 -40.09 -32.92 -0.11
C GLU A 956 -40.00 -33.80 1.14
N ALA A 957 -40.99 -34.64 1.43
CA ALA A 957 -41.00 -35.53 2.60
C ALA A 957 -40.12 -36.79 2.38
N LEU A 958 -40.01 -37.26 1.13
CA LEU A 958 -39.10 -38.36 0.76
C LEU A 958 -37.61 -37.94 0.92
N GLU A 959 -37.29 -36.67 0.63
CA GLU A 959 -35.96 -36.07 0.86
C GLU A 959 -35.63 -35.84 2.34
N GLY A 960 -36.64 -35.76 3.22
CA GLY A 960 -36.47 -35.69 4.66
C GLY A 960 -36.21 -37.06 5.32
N ALA A 961 -36.74 -38.14 4.75
CA ALA A 961 -36.60 -39.51 5.26
C ALA A 961 -35.39 -40.26 4.67
N VAL A 962 -35.02 -39.97 3.42
CA VAL A 962 -33.75 -40.38 2.81
C VAL A 962 -32.79 -39.21 2.99
N GLY A 963 -31.90 -39.30 3.98
CA GLY A 963 -31.02 -38.21 4.41
C GLY A 963 -30.52 -37.33 3.26
N LYS A 964 -30.56 -36.01 3.49
CA LYS A 964 -30.12 -34.95 2.56
C LYS A 964 -29.02 -35.46 1.62
N LYS A 965 -29.30 -35.54 0.32
CA LYS A 965 -28.20 -35.46 -0.66
C LYS A 965 -27.62 -34.07 -0.51
N ASP A 966 -26.62 -33.94 0.37
CA ASP A 966 -25.85 -32.72 0.47
C ASP A 966 -25.41 -32.34 -0.95
N GLN A 967 -25.74 -31.11 -1.36
CA GLN A 967 -25.16 -30.52 -2.56
C GLN A 967 -23.65 -30.58 -2.36
N VAL A 968 -23.00 -31.53 -3.04
CA VAL A 968 -21.55 -31.73 -2.96
C VAL A 968 -20.91 -30.42 -3.40
N LYS A 969 -20.32 -29.72 -2.44
CA LYS A 969 -19.56 -28.50 -2.70
C LYS A 969 -18.27 -28.93 -3.38
N TYR A 970 -18.19 -28.76 -4.69
CA TYR A 970 -16.99 -29.09 -5.46
C TYR A 970 -15.88 -28.09 -5.12
N ASP A 971 -14.73 -28.58 -4.67
CA ASP A 971 -13.51 -27.78 -4.67
C ASP A 971 -13.14 -27.45 -6.13
N GLN A 972 -12.87 -26.17 -6.40
CA GLN A 972 -12.53 -25.67 -7.74
C GLN A 972 -11.04 -25.37 -7.85
N ARG A 973 -10.47 -25.61 -9.03
CA ARG A 973 -9.08 -25.26 -9.35
C ARG A 973 -9.04 -24.27 -10.51
N SER A 974 -8.43 -23.12 -10.28
CA SER A 974 -8.26 -22.07 -11.28
C SER A 974 -6.92 -22.21 -12.00
N TYR A 975 -6.95 -22.11 -13.33
CA TYR A 975 -5.76 -22.09 -14.20
C TYR A 975 -5.66 -20.72 -14.88
N ARG A 976 -4.44 -20.17 -14.97
CA ARG A 976 -4.14 -18.95 -15.74
C ARG A 976 -2.78 -19.05 -16.41
N ALA A 977 -2.61 -18.31 -17.51
CA ALA A 977 -1.29 -18.09 -18.11
C ALA A 977 -0.38 -17.24 -17.19
N GLU A 978 0.93 -17.28 -17.43
CA GLU A 978 1.89 -16.43 -16.71
C GLU A 978 1.60 -14.95 -16.95
N SER A 979 1.91 -14.11 -15.97
CA SER A 979 1.66 -12.65 -16.04
C SER A 979 2.46 -11.95 -17.14
N THR A 980 3.55 -12.56 -17.59
CA THR A 980 4.41 -12.09 -18.69
C THR A 980 3.70 -12.11 -20.06
N TYR A 981 2.66 -12.95 -20.22
CA TYR A 981 1.85 -13.03 -21.44
C TYR A 981 0.55 -12.22 -21.33
N ALA A 982 0.39 -11.39 -20.31
CA ALA A 982 -0.76 -10.50 -20.19
C ALA A 982 -0.78 -9.51 -21.36
N VAL A 983 -1.96 -9.35 -21.96
CA VAL A 983 -2.16 -8.50 -23.14
C VAL A 983 -2.76 -7.16 -22.74
N THR A 984 -2.21 -6.05 -23.27
CA THR A 984 -2.66 -4.68 -22.93
C THR A 984 -3.25 -3.92 -24.12
N THR A 985 -3.05 -4.41 -25.34
CA THR A 985 -3.59 -3.82 -26.58
C THR A 985 -3.94 -4.92 -27.59
N GLY A 986 -4.75 -4.60 -28.60
CA GLY A 986 -5.08 -5.54 -29.68
C GLY A 986 -6.36 -6.35 -29.47
N LYS A 987 -6.52 -7.40 -30.29
CA LYS A 987 -7.62 -8.37 -30.23
C LYS A 987 -7.04 -9.77 -30.06
N TRP A 988 -7.59 -10.54 -29.13
CA TRP A 988 -7.03 -11.82 -28.71
C TRP A 988 -8.10 -12.91 -28.66
N TYR A 989 -7.65 -14.15 -28.81
CA TYR A 989 -8.51 -15.31 -28.91
C TYR A 989 -7.82 -16.56 -28.34
N PHE A 990 -8.56 -17.37 -27.60
CA PHE A 990 -8.15 -18.73 -27.23
C PHE A 990 -9.36 -19.68 -27.22
N GLU A 991 -9.10 -20.99 -27.27
CA GLU A 991 -10.12 -22.04 -27.29
C GLU A 991 -9.90 -23.08 -26.19
N PHE A 992 -10.99 -23.69 -25.71
CA PHE A 992 -11.00 -24.84 -24.81
C PHE A 992 -11.94 -25.93 -25.31
N GLU A 993 -11.51 -27.19 -25.26
CA GLU A 993 -12.33 -28.37 -25.56
C GLU A 993 -12.88 -28.99 -24.27
N ILE A 994 -14.18 -29.27 -24.22
CA ILE A 994 -14.84 -29.86 -23.05
C ILE A 994 -14.76 -31.39 -23.11
N LEU A 995 -13.86 -31.99 -22.33
CA LEU A 995 -13.68 -33.46 -22.31
C LEU A 995 -14.61 -34.18 -21.33
N THR A 996 -15.13 -33.49 -20.32
CA THR A 996 -16.02 -34.06 -19.30
C THR A 996 -17.18 -33.11 -19.00
N PRO A 997 -18.38 -33.65 -18.70
CA PRO A 997 -19.49 -32.82 -18.25
C PRO A 997 -19.26 -32.40 -16.79
N GLY A 998 -19.53 -31.14 -16.47
CA GLY A 998 -19.40 -30.65 -15.09
C GLY A 998 -19.33 -29.13 -14.99
N PRO A 999 -19.23 -28.59 -13.76
CA PRO A 999 -19.16 -27.16 -13.48
C PRO A 999 -17.78 -26.60 -13.82
N ILE A 1000 -17.54 -26.35 -15.11
CA ILE A 1000 -16.33 -25.67 -15.62
C ILE A 1000 -16.69 -24.20 -15.90
N LYS A 1001 -15.74 -23.28 -15.73
CA LYS A 1001 -15.90 -21.86 -16.08
C LYS A 1001 -14.69 -21.39 -16.87
N VAL A 1002 -14.92 -20.66 -17.96
CA VAL A 1002 -13.86 -20.20 -18.87
C VAL A 1002 -14.04 -18.72 -19.19
N GLY A 1003 -12.95 -17.96 -19.28
CA GLY A 1003 -13.00 -16.56 -19.68
C GLY A 1003 -11.70 -15.81 -19.39
N TRP A 1004 -11.80 -14.50 -19.18
CA TRP A 1004 -10.66 -13.59 -19.02
C TRP A 1004 -10.55 -13.08 -17.58
N ALA A 1005 -9.32 -12.77 -17.15
CA ALA A 1005 -9.05 -12.23 -15.83
C ALA A 1005 -7.87 -11.24 -15.89
N THR A 1006 -7.89 -10.24 -15.02
CA THR A 1006 -6.79 -9.28 -14.86
C THR A 1006 -5.73 -9.81 -13.88
N LEU A 1007 -4.58 -9.14 -13.79
CA LEU A 1007 -3.52 -9.47 -12.82
C LEU A 1007 -3.98 -9.36 -11.36
N SER A 1008 -5.04 -8.60 -11.11
CA SER A 1008 -5.63 -8.40 -9.78
C SER A 1008 -6.64 -9.48 -9.38
N PHE A 1009 -6.90 -10.47 -10.25
CA PHE A 1009 -7.80 -11.58 -9.95
C PHE A 1009 -7.35 -12.37 -8.71
N ILE A 1010 -8.29 -12.58 -7.78
CA ILE A 1010 -8.00 -13.21 -6.49
C ILE A 1010 -8.16 -14.74 -6.63
N PRO A 1011 -7.08 -15.54 -6.46
CA PRO A 1011 -7.16 -16.99 -6.70
C PRO A 1011 -8.08 -17.77 -5.75
N SER A 1012 -8.45 -17.19 -4.60
CA SER A 1012 -9.38 -17.81 -3.64
C SER A 1012 -10.86 -17.62 -4.00
N VAL A 1013 -11.17 -16.84 -5.04
CA VAL A 1013 -12.53 -16.58 -5.50
C VAL A 1013 -12.76 -17.35 -6.81
N GLU A 1014 -14.00 -17.77 -7.05
CA GLU A 1014 -14.36 -18.40 -8.32
C GLU A 1014 -14.21 -17.41 -9.49
N LEU A 1015 -13.91 -17.93 -10.69
CA LEU A 1015 -13.84 -17.10 -11.89
C LEU A 1015 -15.21 -16.44 -12.16
N GLY A 1016 -15.21 -15.10 -12.28
CA GLY A 1016 -16.41 -14.25 -12.37
C GLY A 1016 -17.00 -13.83 -11.02
N GLY A 1017 -16.40 -14.25 -9.90
CA GLY A 1017 -16.85 -13.90 -8.55
C GLY A 1017 -16.36 -12.52 -8.05
N ASP A 1018 -15.38 -11.93 -8.72
CA ASP A 1018 -14.84 -10.60 -8.44
C ASP A 1018 -14.98 -9.67 -9.67
N GLU A 1019 -14.66 -8.38 -9.48
CA GLU A 1019 -14.66 -7.38 -10.56
C GLU A 1019 -13.48 -7.54 -11.54
N HIS A 1020 -12.56 -8.46 -11.23
CA HIS A 1020 -11.31 -8.66 -11.97
C HIS A 1020 -11.34 -9.87 -12.89
N SER A 1021 -12.48 -10.55 -13.00
CA SER A 1021 -12.67 -11.70 -13.86
C SER A 1021 -14.04 -11.72 -14.55
N TRP A 1022 -14.06 -12.27 -15.76
CA TRP A 1022 -15.25 -12.48 -16.58
C TRP A 1022 -15.28 -13.94 -16.99
N ALA A 1023 -16.37 -14.63 -16.67
CA ALA A 1023 -16.48 -16.06 -16.91
C ALA A 1023 -17.77 -16.43 -17.65
N TYR A 1024 -17.67 -17.46 -18.46
CA TYR A 1024 -18.79 -18.21 -18.99
C TYR A 1024 -18.89 -19.56 -18.29
N ASP A 1025 -20.04 -19.83 -17.68
CA ASP A 1025 -20.39 -21.10 -17.03
C ASP A 1025 -21.32 -21.87 -17.97
N GLY A 1026 -20.72 -22.74 -18.79
CA GLY A 1026 -21.48 -23.54 -19.75
C GLY A 1026 -22.17 -24.76 -19.14
N HIS A 1027 -22.03 -25.01 -17.84
CA HIS A 1027 -22.89 -25.99 -17.16
C HIS A 1027 -24.27 -25.41 -16.89
N LEU A 1028 -24.33 -24.13 -16.49
CA LEU A 1028 -25.58 -23.42 -16.21
C LEU A 1028 -26.09 -22.59 -17.40
N GLY A 1029 -25.25 -22.34 -18.41
CA GLY A 1029 -25.60 -21.45 -19.52
C GLY A 1029 -25.75 -20.01 -19.03
N CYS A 1030 -24.74 -19.51 -18.32
CA CYS A 1030 -24.72 -18.16 -17.79
C CYS A 1030 -23.34 -17.52 -17.86
N LYS A 1031 -23.30 -16.18 -17.87
CA LYS A 1031 -22.07 -15.40 -17.69
C LYS A 1031 -22.01 -14.91 -16.25
N LYS A 1032 -20.79 -14.80 -15.72
CA LYS A 1032 -20.50 -14.35 -14.37
C LYS A 1032 -19.45 -13.24 -14.35
N HIS A 1033 -19.72 -12.21 -13.56
CA HIS A 1033 -18.83 -11.08 -13.32
C HIS A 1033 -19.24 -10.37 -12.02
N ALA A 1034 -18.26 -9.96 -11.19
CA ALA A 1034 -18.51 -9.27 -9.92
C ALA A 1034 -19.50 -10.00 -8.99
N GLY A 1035 -19.52 -11.33 -9.04
CA GLY A 1035 -20.47 -12.17 -8.28
C GLY A 1035 -21.89 -12.21 -8.86
N GLY A 1036 -22.19 -11.39 -9.88
CA GLY A 1036 -23.43 -11.43 -10.64
C GLY A 1036 -23.49 -12.67 -11.53
N THR A 1037 -24.70 -13.20 -11.72
CA THR A 1037 -24.97 -14.32 -12.64
C THR A 1037 -26.11 -13.93 -13.57
N GLU A 1038 -25.86 -13.95 -14.88
CA GLU A 1038 -26.84 -13.60 -15.91
C GLU A 1038 -26.97 -14.73 -16.92
N GLY A 1039 -28.19 -15.12 -17.28
CA GLY A 1039 -28.44 -16.11 -18.32
C GLY A 1039 -27.82 -15.69 -19.65
N TYR A 1040 -27.00 -16.56 -20.23
CA TYR A 1040 -26.19 -16.25 -21.40
C TYR A 1040 -25.83 -17.55 -22.13
N GLY A 1041 -26.02 -17.62 -23.45
CA GLY A 1041 -25.63 -18.78 -24.23
C GLY A 1041 -26.44 -20.07 -23.97
N LYS A 1042 -25.79 -21.22 -24.11
CA LYS A 1042 -26.37 -22.57 -24.00
C LYS A 1042 -25.46 -23.49 -23.20
N GLN A 1043 -26.05 -24.55 -22.62
CA GLN A 1043 -25.26 -25.58 -21.95
C GLN A 1043 -24.37 -26.33 -22.95
N TRP A 1044 -23.12 -26.59 -22.58
CA TRP A 1044 -22.18 -27.37 -23.41
C TRP A 1044 -22.40 -28.88 -23.28
N ALA A 1045 -21.92 -29.61 -24.28
CA ALA A 1045 -21.80 -31.06 -24.31
C ALA A 1045 -20.33 -31.50 -24.34
N VAL A 1046 -20.08 -32.77 -24.05
CA VAL A 1046 -18.75 -33.37 -24.20
C VAL A 1046 -18.34 -33.34 -25.67
N GLY A 1047 -17.16 -32.80 -25.96
CA GLY A 1047 -16.61 -32.55 -27.29
C GLY A 1047 -16.86 -31.14 -27.83
N ASP A 1048 -17.58 -30.28 -27.10
CA ASP A 1048 -17.77 -28.89 -27.53
C ASP A 1048 -16.47 -28.08 -27.39
N VAL A 1049 -16.26 -27.16 -28.33
CA VAL A 1049 -15.15 -26.21 -28.33
C VAL A 1049 -15.67 -24.81 -28.00
N VAL A 1050 -15.10 -24.19 -26.98
CA VAL A 1050 -15.45 -22.86 -26.48
C VAL A 1050 -14.36 -21.88 -26.86
N GLY A 1051 -14.68 -20.91 -27.71
CA GLY A 1051 -13.79 -19.80 -28.06
C GLY A 1051 -14.06 -18.56 -27.20
N CYS A 1052 -13.00 -17.94 -26.68
CA CYS A 1052 -13.07 -16.70 -25.90
C CYS A 1052 -12.32 -15.59 -26.62
N LEU A 1053 -13.02 -14.51 -26.99
CA LEU A 1053 -12.46 -13.35 -27.66
C LEU A 1053 -12.25 -12.21 -26.65
N LEU A 1054 -11.36 -11.29 -26.98
CA LEU A 1054 -11.16 -10.04 -26.25
C LEU A 1054 -10.73 -8.97 -27.24
N ASP A 1055 -11.45 -7.85 -27.28
CA ASP A 1055 -11.08 -6.64 -28.01
C ASP A 1055 -10.84 -5.50 -27.03
N LEU A 1056 -9.57 -5.12 -26.84
CA LEU A 1056 -9.20 -4.07 -25.88
C LEU A 1056 -9.45 -2.66 -26.43
N HIS A 1057 -9.62 -2.50 -27.74
CA HIS A 1057 -9.96 -1.20 -28.33
C HIS A 1057 -11.44 -0.88 -28.13
N ASP A 1058 -12.30 -1.88 -28.35
CA ASP A 1058 -13.75 -1.76 -28.19
C ASP A 1058 -14.23 -2.07 -26.76
N ARG A 1059 -13.33 -2.60 -25.92
CA ARG A 1059 -13.57 -3.02 -24.52
C ARG A 1059 -14.66 -4.08 -24.42
N THR A 1060 -14.57 -5.08 -25.30
CA THR A 1060 -15.59 -6.11 -25.51
C THR A 1060 -14.97 -7.49 -25.35
N ILE A 1061 -15.67 -8.36 -24.61
CA ILE A 1061 -15.32 -9.78 -24.40
C ILE A 1061 -16.37 -10.63 -25.10
#